data_AF-A0A067SIU5-F1
#
_entry.id   AF-A0A067SIU5-F1
#
_cell.length_a   1.000
_cell.length_b   1.000
_cell.length_c   1.000
_cell.angle_alpha   90.00
_cell.angle_beta   90.00
_cell.angle_gamma   90.00
#
_symmetry.space_group_name_H-M   'P 1'
#
loop_
_entity.id
_entity.type
_entity.pdbx_description
1 polymer ?
#
loop_
_entity_poly.entity_id
_entity_poly.type
_entity_poly.pdbx_seq_one_letter_code
_entity_poly.pdbx_strand_id
1 'polypeptide(L)'
;LELLHKLALTTKSSTYDFYRALEKLTVNTGLSVPKNHYRQLMRMNLQWRHLKMLKWGGTAMGQDPSGVAGTKEGELAVACPLCPRPGVNLPVGWEAEPVATSYLYRMFVCMDANFRLKNQQVSNYSQDPGLGIGLAYLLPREVYERYIVSRANDADISTCVGLQALAKAVTKFSKGLRHTGVGGAFCGRSEMVLPGAIGNLQKGERYANMDYVFGSAIQGTTLALGPATTLIPAIPKLHEPMHGTKDHEVYSLNFIPGVGFSDFETPERFWSAHNALGNSTKTQGPGSRQDVLDDHFGFWNWLKYVGLGKTLMRRYKQAVGLRNIHLEGHRGLTACMDPEQVEVWEAVCVAWEADIFPKKAKNPYRTAGSTISTARVKKDLVDEEEARLAGGGIAHHATSASAFVELGLYLEEVQVRIRRQAKKSATHSTLYKDGSLTEQCNLLRSRLRGWERLVPIYMPGVLQYRIDGGTSTSLSTSAPASGHPEDAEVWLPSHIPASHRENVCMAGLPGIETRLREAQAYDALEKVRNTLKIKSRMILFKNQNVRGQREGTKSRTVIESIHEKARLAAERYRRARVAKMLLSGPGDWELTLQVLQNGDIRGYQDANQLRERQGRRGLLDDAQLERMAAAPSTSNVLADDIDGLTLLNEPRERRDGTGETRRTLSWIWTSTSNTPDPGDSSDDILRAEWAKSRARAARGTEEVLLL
;
A
#
# COMPACT_ATOMS: atom_id res chain seq x y z
N LEU A 1 -34.32 26.67 20.02
CA LEU A 1 -34.08 25.22 20.15
C LEU A 1 -33.51 24.60 18.88
N GLU A 2 -34.11 24.83 17.72
CA GLU A 2 -33.60 24.31 16.44
C GLU A 2 -32.14 24.70 16.16
N LEU A 3 -31.81 26.00 16.28
CA LEU A 3 -30.44 26.49 16.11
C LEU A 3 -29.45 25.80 17.05
N LEU A 4 -29.78 25.71 18.34
CA LEU A 4 -28.97 25.01 19.35
C LEU A 4 -28.77 23.53 18.98
N HIS A 5 -29.83 22.85 18.54
CA HIS A 5 -29.75 21.45 18.14
C HIS A 5 -28.79 21.27 16.94
N LYS A 6 -28.95 22.07 15.88
CA LYS A 6 -28.04 22.00 14.71
C LYS A 6 -26.61 22.38 15.06
N LEU A 7 -26.40 23.42 15.86
CA LEU A 7 -25.07 23.83 16.32
C LEU A 7 -24.39 22.70 17.12
N ALA A 8 -25.11 22.08 18.06
CA ALA A 8 -24.57 20.99 18.86
C ALA A 8 -24.14 19.80 17.98
N LEU A 9 -24.97 19.40 17.01
CA LEU A 9 -24.67 18.28 16.12
C LEU A 9 -23.44 18.50 15.23
N THR A 10 -23.26 19.72 14.71
CA THR A 10 -22.19 20.07 13.76
C THR A 10 -20.88 20.43 14.45
N THR A 11 -20.94 21.10 15.61
CA THR A 11 -19.74 21.57 16.34
C THR A 11 -19.35 20.66 17.50
N LYS A 12 -20.24 19.76 17.94
CA LYS A 12 -20.10 18.95 19.17
C LYS A 12 -20.00 19.80 20.45
N SER A 13 -20.33 21.09 20.36
CA SER A 13 -20.32 22.04 21.47
C SER A 13 -21.37 21.67 22.52
N SER A 14 -21.07 21.99 23.78
CA SER A 14 -22.00 21.76 24.88
C SER A 14 -23.15 22.77 24.86
N THR A 15 -24.31 22.39 25.37
CA THR A 15 -25.41 23.35 25.61
C THR A 15 -24.96 24.50 26.53
N TYR A 16 -23.99 24.24 27.41
CA TYR A 16 -23.43 25.24 28.31
C TYR A 16 -22.70 26.36 27.55
N ASP A 17 -21.87 26.02 26.57
CA ASP A 17 -21.14 27.01 25.76
C ASP A 17 -22.12 27.86 24.93
N PHE A 18 -23.16 27.23 24.36
CA PHE A 18 -24.22 27.98 23.68
C PHE A 18 -24.95 28.93 24.63
N TYR A 19 -25.27 28.47 25.84
CA TYR A 19 -25.92 29.31 26.85
C TYR A 19 -25.03 30.50 27.25
N ARG A 20 -23.71 30.28 27.44
CA ARG A 20 -22.76 31.37 27.68
C ARG A 20 -22.67 32.35 26.52
N ALA A 21 -22.77 31.88 25.28
CA ALA A 21 -22.83 32.76 24.12
C ALA A 21 -24.08 33.64 24.15
N LEU A 22 -25.24 33.08 24.51
CA LEU A 22 -26.47 33.87 24.72
C LEU A 22 -26.32 34.91 25.84
N GLU A 23 -25.70 34.53 26.97
CA GLU A 23 -25.40 35.47 28.05
C GLU A 23 -24.50 36.62 27.56
N LYS A 24 -23.45 36.33 26.79
CA LYS A 24 -22.52 37.34 26.26
C LYS A 24 -23.12 38.22 25.17
N LEU A 25 -24.04 37.69 24.37
CA LEU A 25 -24.83 38.48 23.43
C LEU A 25 -25.80 39.44 24.14
N THR A 26 -26.27 39.05 25.32
CA THR A 26 -27.19 39.87 26.12
C THR A 26 -26.43 40.93 26.93
N VAL A 27 -25.38 40.51 27.65
CA VAL A 27 -24.50 41.37 28.46
C VAL A 27 -23.06 40.88 28.35
N ASN A 28 -22.24 41.56 27.54
CA ASN A 28 -20.84 41.19 27.33
C ASN A 28 -19.94 41.54 28.54
N THR A 29 -20.32 42.55 29.33
CA THR A 29 -19.55 43.06 30.49
C THR A 29 -19.61 42.17 31.73
N GLY A 30 -20.67 41.35 31.88
CA GLY A 30 -20.91 40.54 33.07
C GLY A 30 -21.47 41.29 34.29
N LEU A 31 -21.79 42.58 34.16
CA LEU A 31 -22.23 43.42 35.29
C LEU A 31 -23.74 43.34 35.59
N SER A 32 -24.55 42.83 34.67
CA SER A 32 -26.02 42.71 34.83
C SER A 32 -26.55 41.43 34.20
N VAL A 33 -25.91 40.30 34.50
CA VAL A 33 -26.27 39.00 33.91
C VAL A 33 -27.69 38.61 34.36
N PRO A 34 -28.60 38.31 33.41
CA PRO A 34 -29.93 37.83 33.74
C PRO A 34 -29.91 36.54 34.59
N LYS A 35 -31.05 36.23 35.22
CA LYS A 35 -31.20 34.99 36.01
C LYS A 35 -30.85 33.77 35.15
N ASN A 36 -30.10 32.83 35.74
CA ASN A 36 -29.65 31.64 35.02
C ASN A 36 -30.83 30.68 34.72
N HIS A 37 -31.08 30.45 33.43
CA HIS A 37 -32.09 29.53 32.89
C HIS A 37 -31.48 28.31 32.17
N TYR A 38 -30.20 28.02 32.39
CA TYR A 38 -29.46 26.92 31.77
C TYR A 38 -30.15 25.55 32.00
N ARG A 39 -30.62 25.28 33.22
CA ARG A 39 -31.26 23.99 33.56
C ARG A 39 -32.59 23.80 32.81
N GLN A 40 -33.34 24.86 32.58
CA GLN A 40 -34.58 24.85 31.81
C GLN A 40 -34.25 24.61 30.33
N LEU A 41 -33.26 25.33 29.79
CA LEU A 41 -32.81 25.15 28.41
C LEU A 41 -32.33 23.71 28.16
N MET A 42 -31.58 23.12 29.10
CA MET A 42 -31.14 21.72 29.02
C MET A 42 -32.32 20.76 28.92
N ARG A 43 -33.34 20.90 29.80
CA ARG A 43 -34.55 20.07 29.76
C ARG A 43 -35.32 20.23 28.45
N MET A 44 -35.53 21.47 28.01
CA MET A 44 -36.19 21.76 26.73
C MET A 44 -35.43 21.17 25.54
N ASN A 45 -34.10 21.21 25.56
CA ASN A 45 -33.26 20.65 24.50
C ASN A 45 -33.32 19.11 24.48
N LEU A 46 -33.31 18.45 25.65
CA LEU A 46 -33.47 16.99 25.74
C LEU A 46 -34.83 16.54 25.17
N GLN A 47 -35.92 17.19 25.60
CA GLN A 47 -37.26 16.93 25.08
C GLN A 47 -37.34 17.20 23.57
N TRP A 48 -36.77 18.30 23.10
CA TRP A 48 -36.72 18.64 21.68
C TRP A 48 -36.01 17.55 20.85
N ARG A 49 -34.86 17.04 21.30
CA ARG A 49 -34.12 15.97 20.62
C ARG A 49 -34.93 14.69 20.56
N HIS A 50 -35.50 14.26 21.69
CA HIS A 50 -36.32 13.06 21.75
C HIS A 50 -37.55 13.16 20.83
N LEU A 51 -38.27 14.27 20.85
CA LEU A 51 -39.42 14.51 19.96
C LEU A 51 -39.02 14.52 18.48
N LYS A 52 -37.83 15.06 18.14
CA LYS A 52 -37.32 15.01 16.77
C LYS A 52 -36.98 13.58 16.35
N MET A 53 -36.38 12.80 17.24
CA MET A 53 -36.06 11.39 16.98
C MET A 53 -37.33 10.56 16.75
N LEU A 54 -38.35 10.71 17.60
CA LEU A 54 -39.66 10.07 17.40
C LEU A 54 -40.35 10.51 16.11
N LYS A 55 -40.28 11.82 15.78
CA LYS A 55 -40.82 12.34 14.52
C LYS A 55 -40.10 11.73 13.31
N TRP A 56 -38.78 11.58 13.36
CA TRP A 56 -38.00 11.00 12.26
C TRP A 56 -38.19 9.48 12.14
N GLY A 57 -38.40 8.79 13.26
CA GLY A 57 -38.73 7.36 13.29
C GLY A 57 -40.16 7.01 12.89
N GLY A 58 -41.04 8.00 12.69
CA GLY A 58 -42.43 7.78 12.24
C GLY A 58 -43.41 7.32 13.33
N THR A 59 -42.94 6.90 14.51
CA THR A 59 -43.77 6.39 15.61
C THR A 59 -44.71 7.44 16.21
N ALA A 60 -44.37 8.73 16.11
CA ALA A 60 -45.22 9.84 16.57
C ALA A 60 -46.30 10.29 15.57
N MET A 61 -46.37 9.70 14.37
CA MET A 61 -47.27 10.13 13.28
C MET A 61 -48.48 9.20 13.06
N GLY A 62 -48.76 8.26 13.99
CA GLY A 62 -49.92 7.36 13.92
C GLY A 62 -49.83 6.24 12.88
N GLN A 63 -48.65 5.99 12.32
CA GLN A 63 -48.42 4.82 11.45
C GLN A 63 -48.42 3.51 12.24
N ASP A 64 -48.02 3.56 13.51
CA ASP A 64 -48.17 2.46 14.46
C ASP A 64 -49.36 2.78 15.40
N PRO A 65 -50.41 1.92 15.44
CA PRO A 65 -51.54 2.08 16.36
C PRO A 65 -51.14 2.14 17.84
N SER A 66 -49.97 1.60 18.20
CA SER A 66 -49.44 1.61 19.56
C SER A 66 -48.72 2.91 19.96
N GLY A 67 -48.50 3.82 18.99
CA GLY A 67 -47.87 5.11 19.19
C GLY A 67 -46.44 5.03 19.75
N VAL A 68 -46.02 6.04 20.52
CA VAL A 68 -44.67 6.09 21.11
C VAL A 68 -44.40 4.91 22.03
N ALA A 69 -45.42 4.42 22.75
CA ALA A 69 -45.28 3.35 23.74
C ALA A 69 -44.93 1.99 23.13
N GLY A 70 -45.26 1.75 21.86
CA GLY A 70 -44.90 0.50 21.17
C GLY A 70 -43.59 0.56 20.39
N THR A 71 -42.84 1.68 20.46
CA THR A 71 -41.52 1.79 19.83
C THR A 71 -40.61 0.68 20.35
N LYS A 72 -40.11 -0.15 19.44
CA LYS A 72 -39.25 -1.30 19.72
C LYS A 72 -37.80 -0.88 19.93
N GLU A 73 -37.02 -1.80 20.50
CA GLU A 73 -35.57 -1.64 20.64
C GLU A 73 -34.92 -1.34 19.28
N GLY A 74 -34.12 -0.28 19.24
CA GLY A 74 -33.40 0.17 18.05
C GLY A 74 -34.25 0.71 16.90
N GLU A 75 -35.58 0.77 17.01
CA GLU A 75 -36.47 1.14 15.91
C GLU A 75 -36.25 2.58 15.39
N LEU A 76 -35.80 3.49 16.26
CA LEU A 76 -35.54 4.88 15.89
C LEU A 76 -34.18 5.08 15.20
N ALA A 77 -33.36 4.03 15.08
CA ALA A 77 -32.09 4.10 14.37
C ALA A 77 -32.30 4.16 12.85
N VAL A 78 -31.49 4.99 12.18
CA VAL A 78 -31.50 5.05 10.71
C VAL A 78 -30.82 3.78 10.18
N ALA A 79 -31.64 2.89 9.62
CA ALA A 79 -31.17 1.62 9.07
C ALA A 79 -30.21 1.83 7.88
N CYS A 80 -29.15 1.04 7.83
CA CYS A 80 -28.17 1.09 6.75
C CYS A 80 -28.74 0.50 5.45
N PRO A 81 -28.74 1.23 4.33
CA PRO A 81 -29.22 0.71 3.04
C PRO A 81 -28.22 -0.22 2.35
N LEU A 82 -26.95 -0.27 2.80
CA LEU A 82 -25.94 -1.21 2.30
C LEU A 82 -25.90 -2.54 3.08
N CYS A 83 -26.55 -2.61 4.23
CA CYS A 83 -26.71 -3.88 4.93
C CYS A 83 -27.77 -4.72 4.18
N PRO A 84 -27.54 -6.02 3.99
CA PRO A 84 -28.53 -6.91 3.38
C PRO A 84 -29.80 -6.98 4.25
N ARG A 85 -30.95 -6.72 3.63
CA ARG A 85 -32.27 -6.69 4.25
C ARG A 85 -33.28 -7.45 3.37
N PRO A 86 -33.62 -8.69 3.71
CA PRO A 86 -34.64 -9.47 3.01
C PRO A 86 -35.94 -8.67 2.83
N GLY A 87 -36.52 -8.73 1.63
CA GLY A 87 -37.75 -8.01 1.27
C GLY A 87 -37.60 -6.49 1.08
N VAL A 88 -36.39 -5.92 1.27
CA VAL A 88 -36.14 -4.47 1.12
C VAL A 88 -35.14 -4.19 0.00
N ASN A 89 -33.93 -4.75 0.09
CA ASN A 89 -32.83 -4.46 -0.85
C ASN A 89 -32.10 -5.71 -1.34
N LEU A 90 -32.62 -6.91 -1.05
CA LEU A 90 -32.16 -8.16 -1.61
C LEU A 90 -33.13 -8.62 -2.73
N PRO A 91 -32.61 -9.15 -3.85
CA PRO A 91 -33.45 -9.69 -4.92
C PRO A 91 -34.20 -10.94 -4.46
N VAL A 92 -35.29 -11.26 -5.13
CA VAL A 92 -36.04 -12.50 -4.87
C VAL A 92 -35.16 -13.70 -5.23
N GLY A 93 -35.06 -14.69 -4.33
CA GLY A 93 -34.25 -15.90 -4.52
C GLY A 93 -32.75 -15.73 -4.26
N TRP A 94 -32.34 -14.63 -3.61
CA TRP A 94 -30.95 -14.38 -3.22
C TRP A 94 -30.33 -15.51 -2.38
N GLU A 95 -31.15 -16.32 -1.69
CA GLU A 95 -30.72 -17.47 -0.90
C GLU A 95 -30.15 -18.61 -1.76
N ALA A 96 -30.58 -18.71 -3.03
CA ALA A 96 -30.13 -19.71 -3.99
C ALA A 96 -28.95 -19.22 -4.86
N GLU A 97 -28.40 -18.04 -4.57
CA GLU A 97 -27.29 -17.46 -5.31
C GLU A 97 -26.06 -18.39 -5.27
N PRO A 98 -25.37 -18.64 -6.40
CA PRO A 98 -24.18 -19.47 -6.43
C PRO A 98 -23.13 -19.04 -5.41
N VAL A 99 -22.39 -20.01 -4.84
CA VAL A 99 -21.35 -19.74 -3.84
C VAL A 99 -20.34 -18.68 -4.32
N ALA A 100 -20.05 -18.69 -5.63
CA ALA A 100 -19.14 -17.75 -6.28
C ALA A 100 -19.59 -16.29 -6.20
N THR A 101 -20.89 -15.99 -6.14
CA THR A 101 -21.46 -14.62 -6.16
C THR A 101 -22.27 -14.27 -4.92
N SER A 102 -22.55 -15.25 -4.05
CA SER A 102 -23.26 -15.06 -2.77
C SER A 102 -22.63 -14.01 -1.86
N TYR A 103 -21.34 -13.67 -2.07
CA TYR A 103 -20.66 -12.62 -1.33
C TYR A 103 -21.28 -11.22 -1.49
N LEU A 104 -22.01 -10.97 -2.58
CA LEU A 104 -22.69 -9.70 -2.82
C LEU A 104 -23.75 -9.38 -1.74
N TYR A 105 -24.28 -10.41 -1.09
CA TYR A 105 -25.32 -10.30 -0.06
C TYR A 105 -24.79 -10.49 1.37
N ARG A 106 -23.46 -10.55 1.56
CA ARG A 106 -22.85 -10.68 2.89
C ARG A 106 -22.97 -9.38 3.69
N MET A 107 -23.22 -9.53 4.99
CA MET A 107 -23.16 -8.43 5.94
C MET A 107 -21.74 -8.28 6.48
N PHE A 108 -21.22 -7.06 6.47
CA PHE A 108 -19.95 -6.74 7.14
C PHE A 108 -20.23 -5.98 8.43
N VAL A 109 -19.78 -6.55 9.55
CA VAL A 109 -19.90 -5.95 10.89
C VAL A 109 -18.49 -5.70 11.42
N CYS A 110 -18.19 -4.44 11.72
CA CYS A 110 -16.96 -4.01 12.37
C CYS A 110 -17.26 -3.67 13.82
N MET A 111 -16.37 -4.04 14.74
CA MET A 111 -16.52 -3.75 16.17
C MET A 111 -15.28 -3.06 16.69
N ASP A 112 -15.46 -2.09 17.58
CA ASP A 112 -14.37 -1.41 18.27
C ASP A 112 -14.87 -0.70 19.53
N ALA A 113 -13.93 -0.34 20.41
CA ALA A 113 -14.17 0.36 21.67
C ALA A 113 -13.57 1.77 21.69
N ASN A 114 -14.37 2.73 22.14
CA ASN A 114 -13.97 4.11 22.35
C ASN A 114 -13.80 4.44 23.84
N PHE A 115 -12.56 4.68 24.25
CA PHE A 115 -12.21 5.03 25.63
C PHE A 115 -12.17 6.54 25.93
N ARG A 116 -12.49 7.40 24.96
CA ARG A 116 -12.60 8.86 25.16
C ARG A 116 -13.99 9.27 25.61
N LEU A 117 -15.03 8.51 25.24
CA LEU A 117 -16.42 8.73 25.65
C LEU A 117 -16.69 8.27 27.09
N LYS A 118 -15.90 8.77 28.05
CA LYS A 118 -16.02 8.46 29.48
C LYS A 118 -17.26 9.12 30.09
N ASN A 119 -17.78 8.57 31.18
CA ASN A 119 -18.83 9.22 31.98
C ASN A 119 -18.46 9.20 33.46
N GLN A 120 -18.51 10.37 34.11
CA GLN A 120 -18.29 10.53 35.53
C GLN A 120 -19.54 10.18 36.33
N GLN A 121 -19.34 9.69 37.55
CA GLN A 121 -20.42 9.37 38.45
C GLN A 121 -20.98 10.63 39.14
N VAL A 122 -21.69 11.48 38.39
CA VAL A 122 -22.24 12.76 38.86
C VAL A 122 -23.73 12.72 39.21
N SER A 123 -24.46 11.72 38.70
CA SER A 123 -25.89 11.48 38.92
C SER A 123 -26.18 9.98 38.79
N ASN A 124 -27.45 9.57 38.91
CA ASN A 124 -27.94 8.21 38.77
C ASN A 124 -29.18 8.15 37.85
N TYR A 125 -29.57 6.93 37.45
CA TYR A 125 -30.72 6.74 36.56
C TYR A 125 -32.07 6.99 37.22
N SER A 126 -32.18 7.02 38.55
CA SER A 126 -33.45 7.40 39.19
C SER A 126 -33.71 8.91 39.12
N GLN A 127 -32.65 9.72 39.09
CA GLN A 127 -32.73 11.18 38.90
C GLN A 127 -32.67 11.58 37.42
N ASP A 128 -32.01 10.78 36.59
CA ASP A 128 -31.83 11.03 35.16
C ASP A 128 -32.02 9.73 34.36
N PRO A 129 -33.28 9.29 34.16
CA PRO A 129 -33.59 8.03 33.51
C PRO A 129 -33.39 8.04 32.00
N GLY A 130 -33.21 9.21 31.37
CA GLY A 130 -33.21 9.35 29.91
C GLY A 130 -34.62 9.25 29.33
N LEU A 131 -34.79 9.67 28.07
CA LEU A 131 -36.09 9.66 27.38
C LEU A 131 -36.20 8.55 26.34
N GLY A 132 -35.08 8.10 25.76
CA GLY A 132 -35.08 7.13 24.66
C GLY A 132 -34.11 5.96 24.82
N ILE A 133 -33.72 5.60 26.05
CA ILE A 133 -32.76 4.51 26.30
C ILE A 133 -33.23 3.22 25.62
N GLY A 134 -32.40 2.67 24.73
CA GLY A 134 -32.70 1.43 24.01
C GLY A 134 -33.47 1.63 22.71
N LEU A 135 -34.03 2.81 22.43
CA LEU A 135 -34.90 3.02 21.27
C LEU A 135 -34.13 3.28 19.96
N ALA A 136 -32.84 3.61 20.02
CA ALA A 136 -32.02 3.95 18.84
C ALA A 136 -30.70 3.17 18.76
N TYR A 137 -29.56 3.74 19.14
CA TYR A 137 -28.24 3.12 18.97
C TYR A 137 -27.71 2.52 20.26
N LEU A 138 -27.98 3.15 21.40
CA LEU A 138 -27.56 2.61 22.69
C LEU A 138 -28.43 1.44 23.13
N LEU A 139 -27.80 0.44 23.74
CA LEU A 139 -28.42 -0.76 24.27
C LEU A 139 -29.41 -0.48 25.41
N PRO A 140 -30.50 -1.27 25.55
CA PRO A 140 -31.33 -1.27 26.74
C PRO A 140 -30.50 -1.62 27.97
N ARG A 141 -30.48 -0.68 28.91
CA ARG A 141 -29.60 -0.74 30.08
C ARG A 141 -29.80 -2.01 30.91
N GLU A 142 -31.03 -2.32 31.32
CA GLU A 142 -31.27 -3.32 32.37
C GLU A 142 -30.87 -4.73 31.94
N VAL A 143 -31.23 -5.12 30.71
CA VAL A 143 -30.91 -6.44 30.16
C VAL A 143 -29.40 -6.56 29.95
N TYR A 144 -28.78 -5.52 29.39
CA TYR A 144 -27.34 -5.48 29.17
C TYR A 144 -26.54 -5.52 30.47
N GLU A 145 -26.86 -4.67 31.46
CA GLU A 145 -26.16 -4.65 32.75
C GLU A 145 -26.30 -5.98 33.49
N ARG A 146 -27.48 -6.62 33.45
CA ARG A 146 -27.70 -7.95 34.03
C ARG A 146 -26.82 -9.01 33.38
N TYR A 147 -26.74 -9.02 32.06
CA TYR A 147 -25.85 -9.93 31.32
C TYR A 147 -24.39 -9.71 31.71
N ILE A 148 -23.93 -8.47 31.74
CA ILE A 148 -22.54 -8.13 32.08
C ILE A 148 -22.18 -8.55 33.51
N VAL A 149 -23.11 -8.41 34.46
CA VAL A 149 -22.90 -8.88 35.84
C VAL A 149 -22.82 -10.40 35.89
N SER A 150 -23.64 -11.12 35.12
CA SER A 150 -23.60 -12.59 35.05
C SER A 150 -22.27 -13.15 34.53
N ARG A 151 -21.52 -12.34 33.77
CA ARG A 151 -20.21 -12.67 33.17
C ARG A 151 -19.03 -12.01 33.90
N ALA A 152 -19.23 -11.51 35.11
CA ALA A 152 -18.21 -10.74 35.82
C ALA A 152 -16.94 -11.55 36.17
N ASN A 153 -17.05 -12.88 36.26
CA ASN A 153 -15.95 -13.79 36.62
C ASN A 153 -15.24 -14.40 35.41
N ASP A 154 -15.68 -14.11 34.18
CA ASP A 154 -15.09 -14.65 32.98
C ASP A 154 -13.68 -14.08 32.80
N ALA A 155 -12.72 -14.94 32.44
CA ALA A 155 -11.35 -14.52 32.16
C ALA A 155 -11.27 -13.87 30.77
N ASP A 156 -10.78 -12.62 30.69
CA ASP A 156 -10.42 -12.01 29.41
C ASP A 156 -9.09 -12.60 28.92
N ILE A 157 -9.16 -13.53 27.96
CA ILE A 157 -7.99 -14.13 27.32
C ILE A 157 -7.55 -13.23 26.16
N SER A 158 -6.71 -12.24 26.42
CA SER A 158 -6.04 -11.50 25.33
C SER A 158 -4.68 -12.13 25.01
N THR A 159 -4.55 -12.73 23.82
CA THR A 159 -3.29 -13.31 23.33
C THR A 159 -2.31 -12.27 22.77
N CYS A 160 -2.73 -11.01 22.62
CA CYS A 160 -1.96 -9.95 21.97
C CYS A 160 -1.30 -9.00 22.99
N VAL A 161 -0.01 -9.20 23.24
CA VAL A 161 0.78 -8.47 24.26
C VAL A 161 0.77 -6.93 24.05
N GLY A 162 0.76 -6.45 22.80
CA GLY A 162 0.75 -5.01 22.49
C GLY A 162 -0.56 -4.30 22.86
N LEU A 163 -1.70 -4.93 22.57
CA LEU A 163 -3.03 -4.44 22.95
C LEU A 163 -3.24 -4.53 24.46
N GLN A 164 -2.68 -5.55 25.13
CA GLN A 164 -2.76 -5.69 26.58
C GLN A 164 -2.09 -4.52 27.32
N ALA A 165 -0.98 -3.99 26.80
CA ALA A 165 -0.30 -2.82 27.37
C ALA A 165 -1.14 -1.54 27.24
N LEU A 166 -1.78 -1.32 26.08
CA LEU A 166 -2.72 -0.21 25.86
C LEU A 166 -3.96 -0.33 26.75
N ALA A 167 -4.58 -1.50 26.81
CA ALA A 167 -5.75 -1.77 27.65
C ALA A 167 -5.44 -1.55 29.15
N LYS A 168 -4.27 -1.99 29.63
CA LYS A 168 -3.81 -1.72 31.01
C LYS A 168 -3.56 -0.23 31.28
N ALA A 169 -2.99 0.51 30.34
CA ALA A 169 -2.77 1.95 30.49
C ALA A 169 -4.10 2.73 30.56
N VAL A 170 -5.10 2.32 29.78
CA VAL A 170 -6.42 2.99 29.72
C VAL A 170 -7.29 2.68 30.94
N THR A 171 -7.21 1.47 31.49
CA THR A 171 -7.99 1.04 32.68
C THR A 171 -7.42 1.55 34.02
N LYS A 172 -6.16 2.04 34.04
CA LYS A 172 -5.48 2.54 35.26
C LYS A 172 -6.16 3.75 35.93
N PHE A 173 -7.04 4.47 35.21
CA PHE A 173 -7.72 5.69 35.68
C PHE A 173 -9.26 5.57 35.69
N SER A 174 -9.79 4.47 36.21
CA SER A 174 -11.25 4.21 36.27
C SER A 174 -11.97 4.79 37.51
N LYS A 175 -11.24 5.17 38.57
CA LYS A 175 -11.83 5.69 39.81
C LYS A 175 -12.62 6.97 39.56
N GLY A 176 -13.89 7.01 40.01
CA GLY A 176 -14.80 8.15 39.81
C GLY A 176 -15.55 8.17 38.47
N LEU A 177 -15.35 7.16 37.62
CA LEU A 177 -16.10 6.98 36.37
C LEU A 177 -17.21 5.94 36.54
N ARG A 178 -18.40 6.24 36.02
CA ARG A 178 -19.48 5.27 35.82
C ARG A 178 -19.17 4.36 34.64
N HIS A 179 -18.67 4.95 33.55
CA HIS A 179 -18.29 4.24 32.33
C HIS A 179 -16.92 4.70 31.86
N THR A 180 -16.06 3.75 31.49
CA THR A 180 -14.71 4.01 30.96
C THR A 180 -14.69 4.32 29.46
N GLY A 181 -15.81 4.11 28.78
CA GLY A 181 -15.95 4.25 27.34
C GLY A 181 -17.25 3.66 26.82
N VAL A 182 -17.33 3.45 25.51
CA VAL A 182 -18.41 2.73 24.82
C VAL A 182 -17.83 1.75 23.81
N GLY A 183 -18.41 0.56 23.69
CA GLY A 183 -18.16 -0.38 22.59
C GLY A 183 -19.25 -0.22 21.54
N GLY A 184 -18.92 -0.45 20.27
CA GLY A 184 -19.87 -0.30 19.18
C GLY A 184 -19.72 -1.34 18.07
N ALA A 185 -20.82 -1.64 17.39
CA ALA A 185 -20.85 -2.40 16.14
C ALA A 185 -21.38 -1.54 14.96
N PHE A 186 -20.72 -1.66 13.82
CA PHE A 186 -20.85 -0.78 12.67
C PHE A 186 -20.98 -1.58 11.37
N CYS A 187 -21.68 -1.01 10.40
CA CYS A 187 -21.65 -1.52 9.04
C CYS A 187 -20.28 -1.23 8.40
N GLY A 188 -19.55 -2.29 8.04
CA GLY A 188 -18.24 -2.20 7.39
C GLY A 188 -18.24 -1.54 6.01
N ARG A 189 -19.42 -1.38 5.38
CA ARG A 189 -19.57 -0.73 4.05
C ARG A 189 -19.84 0.76 4.12
N SER A 190 -20.74 1.16 5.01
CA SER A 190 -21.30 2.52 5.07
C SER A 190 -20.74 3.36 6.22
N GLU A 191 -20.04 2.76 7.18
CA GLU A 191 -19.61 3.40 8.42
C GLU A 191 -20.79 3.85 9.31
N MET A 192 -21.99 3.30 9.07
CA MET A 192 -23.17 3.56 9.87
C MET A 192 -23.18 2.67 11.11
N VAL A 193 -23.60 3.24 12.24
CA VAL A 193 -23.85 2.48 13.48
C VAL A 193 -25.07 1.58 13.27
N LEU A 194 -24.99 0.33 13.71
CA LEU A 194 -26.13 -0.58 13.65
C LEU A 194 -27.16 -0.25 14.77
N PRO A 195 -28.45 -0.56 14.58
CA PRO A 195 -29.47 -0.39 15.62
C PRO A 195 -29.11 -1.17 16.90
N GLY A 196 -29.30 -0.58 18.08
CA GLY A 196 -28.98 -1.21 19.37
C GLY A 196 -27.50 -1.59 19.54
N ALA A 197 -26.60 -1.07 18.72
CA ALA A 197 -25.24 -1.59 18.63
C ALA A 197 -24.19 -0.80 19.44
N ILE A 198 -24.59 0.02 20.42
CA ILE A 198 -23.66 0.75 21.29
C ILE A 198 -23.86 0.36 22.76
N GLY A 199 -22.81 -0.20 23.37
CA GLY A 199 -22.79 -0.60 24.78
C GLY A 199 -21.87 0.26 25.61
N ASN A 200 -22.32 0.70 26.80
CA ASN A 200 -21.41 1.35 27.75
C ASN A 200 -20.41 0.33 28.33
N LEU A 201 -19.16 0.76 28.52
CA LEU A 201 -18.09 -0.06 29.09
C LEU A 201 -17.91 0.26 30.57
N GLN A 202 -18.13 -0.73 31.45
CA GLN A 202 -18.01 -0.55 32.90
C GLN A 202 -16.55 -0.49 33.35
N LYS A 203 -15.69 -1.36 32.79
CA LYS A 203 -14.27 -1.47 33.18
C LYS A 203 -13.40 -1.89 31.99
N GLY A 204 -13.27 -0.98 31.04
CA GLY A 204 -12.59 -1.25 29.78
C GLY A 204 -13.41 -2.13 28.84
N GLU A 205 -12.80 -2.48 27.72
CA GLU A 205 -13.34 -3.43 26.74
C GLU A 205 -13.11 -4.86 27.26
N ARG A 206 -14.16 -5.68 27.20
CA ARG A 206 -14.17 -7.09 27.60
C ARG A 206 -14.97 -7.89 26.60
N TYR A 207 -14.71 -9.20 26.48
CA TYR A 207 -15.47 -10.06 25.56
C TYR A 207 -16.97 -10.00 25.82
N ALA A 208 -17.40 -10.09 27.08
CA ALA A 208 -18.82 -9.99 27.44
C ALA A 208 -19.48 -8.68 26.95
N ASN A 209 -18.74 -7.56 26.95
CA ASN A 209 -19.25 -6.29 26.43
C ASN A 209 -19.43 -6.35 24.91
N MET A 210 -18.41 -6.79 24.18
CA MET A 210 -18.42 -6.78 22.71
C MET A 210 -19.31 -7.87 22.12
N ASP A 211 -19.36 -9.06 22.73
CA ASP A 211 -20.21 -10.17 22.28
C ASP A 211 -21.70 -9.82 22.38
N TYR A 212 -22.10 -9.13 23.45
CA TYR A 212 -23.49 -8.68 23.60
C TYR A 212 -23.82 -7.59 22.57
N VAL A 213 -22.91 -6.62 22.38
CA VAL A 213 -23.06 -5.58 21.35
C VAL A 213 -23.21 -6.19 19.97
N PHE A 214 -22.38 -7.19 19.64
CA PHE A 214 -22.50 -7.96 18.40
C PHE A 214 -23.84 -8.67 18.30
N GLY A 215 -24.22 -9.42 19.33
CA GLY A 215 -25.46 -10.20 19.36
C GLY A 215 -26.69 -9.33 19.16
N SER A 216 -26.78 -8.19 19.85
CA SER A 216 -27.87 -7.22 19.68
C SER A 216 -27.85 -6.60 18.28
N ALA A 217 -26.68 -6.21 17.77
CA ALA A 217 -26.55 -5.66 16.42
C ALA A 217 -27.03 -6.65 15.33
N ILE A 218 -26.75 -7.95 15.50
CA ILE A 218 -27.23 -8.99 14.58
C ILE A 218 -28.72 -9.29 14.78
N GLN A 219 -29.21 -9.33 16.02
CA GLN A 219 -30.65 -9.50 16.30
C GLN A 219 -31.49 -8.36 15.70
N GLY A 220 -30.94 -7.14 15.66
CA GLY A 220 -31.55 -6.00 14.99
C GLY A 220 -31.56 -6.08 13.45
N THR A 221 -30.92 -7.10 12.86
CA THR A 221 -30.95 -7.34 11.41
C THR A 221 -32.10 -8.27 11.04
N THR A 222 -32.65 -8.10 9.84
CA THR A 222 -33.69 -8.98 9.31
C THR A 222 -33.13 -10.27 8.70
N LEU A 223 -31.83 -10.53 8.85
CA LEU A 223 -31.20 -11.77 8.42
C LEU A 223 -31.42 -12.86 9.46
N ALA A 224 -32.08 -13.94 9.07
CA ALA A 224 -32.18 -15.12 9.92
C ALA A 224 -30.82 -15.81 10.02
N LEU A 225 -30.25 -15.89 11.23
CA LEU A 225 -29.09 -16.73 11.50
C LEU A 225 -29.52 -18.20 11.51
N GLY A 226 -29.50 -18.83 10.35
CA GLY A 226 -29.73 -20.28 10.24
C GLY A 226 -28.51 -21.09 10.71
N PRO A 227 -28.64 -22.40 10.94
CA PRO A 227 -27.52 -23.28 11.30
C PRO A 227 -26.41 -23.34 10.24
N ALA A 228 -26.69 -22.91 9.00
CA ALA A 228 -25.71 -22.79 7.92
C ALA A 228 -24.91 -21.45 7.94
N THR A 229 -25.16 -20.56 8.90
CA THR A 229 -24.50 -19.24 8.93
C THR A 229 -23.03 -19.38 9.26
N THR A 230 -22.16 -18.91 8.35
CA THR A 230 -20.71 -18.93 8.54
C THR A 230 -20.22 -17.53 8.93
N LEU A 231 -19.62 -17.40 10.10
CA LEU A 231 -18.95 -16.17 10.54
C LEU A 231 -17.48 -16.19 10.08
N ILE A 232 -17.07 -15.16 9.35
CA ILE A 232 -15.70 -15.00 8.86
C ILE A 232 -15.01 -13.94 9.72
N PRO A 233 -14.09 -14.33 10.62
CA PRO A 233 -13.29 -13.36 11.37
C PRO A 233 -12.29 -12.66 10.45
N ALA A 234 -12.14 -11.35 10.63
CA ALA A 234 -11.20 -10.55 9.86
C ALA A 234 -10.56 -9.48 10.74
N ILE A 235 -9.30 -9.14 10.44
CA ILE A 235 -8.58 -8.05 11.11
C ILE A 235 -8.55 -6.84 10.17
N PRO A 236 -8.98 -5.65 10.62
CA PRO A 236 -8.88 -4.40 9.86
C PRO A 236 -7.44 -4.10 9.38
N LYS A 237 -7.30 -3.46 8.21
CA LYS A 237 -6.00 -3.35 7.50
C LYS A 237 -4.95 -2.51 8.23
N LEU A 238 -5.34 -1.54 9.05
CA LEU A 238 -4.43 -0.72 9.88
C LEU A 238 -3.96 -1.50 11.12
N HIS A 239 -4.82 -2.38 11.63
CA HIS A 239 -4.58 -3.15 12.84
C HIS A 239 -3.75 -4.41 12.60
N GLU A 240 -3.86 -5.03 11.43
CA GLU A 240 -3.13 -6.25 11.08
C GLU A 240 -1.61 -6.13 11.32
N PRO A 241 -0.92 -5.06 10.89
CA PRO A 241 0.52 -4.90 11.16
C PRO A 241 0.84 -4.70 12.65
N MET A 242 -0.12 -4.21 13.46
CA MET A 242 0.07 -3.95 14.88
C MET A 242 -0.02 -5.22 15.74
N HIS A 243 -0.65 -6.28 15.23
CA HIS A 243 -0.76 -7.52 15.98
C HIS A 243 0.59 -8.24 16.11
N GLY A 244 1.47 -8.18 15.09
CA GLY A 244 2.83 -8.76 15.13
C GLY A 244 2.88 -10.24 15.56
N THR A 245 1.75 -10.94 15.52
CA THR A 245 1.54 -12.27 16.09
C THR A 245 1.53 -13.29 14.95
N LYS A 246 2.21 -14.42 15.17
CA LYS A 246 2.31 -15.50 14.19
C LYS A 246 0.91 -16.01 13.84
N ASP A 247 0.65 -16.23 12.55
CA ASP A 247 -0.58 -16.80 12.00
C ASP A 247 -1.79 -15.82 11.98
N HIS A 248 -1.59 -14.53 12.24
CA HIS A 248 -2.64 -13.51 12.08
C HIS A 248 -2.93 -13.15 10.62
N GLU A 249 -2.01 -13.47 9.71
CA GLU A 249 -2.16 -13.23 8.28
C GLU A 249 -3.35 -13.99 7.68
N VAL A 250 -3.84 -15.04 8.34
CA VAL A 250 -5.04 -15.78 7.91
C VAL A 250 -6.29 -14.91 7.93
N TYR A 251 -6.34 -13.94 8.83
CA TYR A 251 -7.46 -13.00 9.01
C TYR A 251 -7.29 -11.70 8.19
N SER A 252 -6.28 -11.63 7.30
CA SER A 252 -6.01 -10.44 6.50
C SER A 252 -7.11 -10.21 5.46
N LEU A 253 -7.72 -9.03 5.47
CA LEU A 253 -8.71 -8.61 4.47
C LEU A 253 -8.18 -8.57 3.03
N ASN A 254 -6.85 -8.61 2.84
CA ASN A 254 -6.26 -8.71 1.50
C ASN A 254 -6.47 -10.09 0.86
N PHE A 255 -6.76 -11.12 1.68
CA PHE A 255 -6.80 -12.53 1.27
C PHE A 255 -8.15 -13.20 1.54
N ILE A 256 -9.16 -12.47 2.02
CA ILE A 256 -10.51 -13.02 2.28
C ILE A 256 -11.41 -12.80 1.07
N PRO A 257 -11.93 -13.87 0.41
CA PRO A 257 -12.93 -13.84 -0.65
C PRO A 257 -14.18 -13.00 -0.32
N GLY A 258 -14.68 -12.22 -1.28
CA GLY A 258 -15.93 -11.46 -1.19
C GLY A 258 -15.91 -10.11 -0.46
N VAL A 259 -14.77 -9.63 0.06
CA VAL A 259 -14.70 -8.34 0.79
C VAL A 259 -14.22 -7.17 -0.07
N GLY A 260 -13.83 -7.43 -1.33
CA GLY A 260 -13.28 -6.41 -2.22
C GLY A 260 -12.02 -5.73 -1.67
N PHE A 261 -11.95 -4.41 -1.81
CA PHE A 261 -10.87 -3.58 -1.26
C PHE A 261 -11.19 -2.95 0.10
N SER A 262 -12.31 -3.32 0.71
CA SER A 262 -12.71 -2.86 2.04
C SER A 262 -11.57 -2.95 3.05
N ASP A 263 -11.41 -1.91 3.86
CA ASP A 263 -10.38 -1.84 4.91
C ASP A 263 -10.92 -2.17 6.31
N PHE A 264 -12.24 -2.07 6.47
CA PHE A 264 -12.98 -2.23 7.73
C PHE A 264 -12.51 -1.32 8.86
N GLU A 265 -11.83 -0.21 8.53
CA GLU A 265 -11.43 0.85 9.46
C GLU A 265 -12.60 1.85 9.70
N THR A 266 -13.82 1.31 9.69
CA THR A 266 -15.04 2.11 9.82
C THR A 266 -15.26 2.63 11.24
N PRO A 267 -15.00 1.85 12.31
CA PRO A 267 -15.16 2.35 13.67
C PRO A 267 -14.22 3.51 13.98
N GLU A 268 -12.97 3.49 13.51
CA GLU A 268 -11.95 4.50 13.77
C GLU A 268 -12.34 5.85 13.17
N ARG A 269 -12.94 5.84 11.96
CA ARG A 269 -13.48 7.05 11.31
C ARG A 269 -14.65 7.61 12.10
N PHE A 270 -15.53 6.75 12.58
CA PHE A 270 -16.67 7.14 13.40
C PHE A 270 -16.20 7.74 14.73
N TRP A 271 -15.28 7.07 15.42
CA TRP A 271 -14.73 7.54 16.70
C TRP A 271 -13.95 8.82 16.57
N SER A 272 -13.15 8.97 15.50
CA SER A 272 -12.42 10.22 15.25
C SER A 272 -13.35 11.43 15.26
N ALA A 273 -14.55 11.33 14.67
CA ALA A 273 -15.54 12.39 14.64
C ALA A 273 -16.26 12.59 15.99
N HIS A 274 -16.49 11.51 16.76
CA HIS A 274 -17.24 11.57 18.02
C HIS A 274 -16.38 11.77 19.26
N ASN A 275 -15.06 11.64 19.16
CA ASN A 275 -14.13 11.88 20.26
C ASN A 275 -14.27 13.27 20.89
N ALA A 276 -14.69 14.28 20.12
CA ALA A 276 -14.97 15.63 20.61
C ALA A 276 -16.13 15.67 21.63
N LEU A 277 -17.08 14.72 21.57
CA LEU A 277 -18.16 14.60 22.54
C LEU A 277 -17.68 14.13 23.92
N GLY A 278 -16.47 13.58 24.01
CA GLY A 278 -15.92 13.07 25.27
C GLY A 278 -16.03 14.11 26.37
N ASN A 279 -15.59 15.34 26.13
CA ASN A 279 -15.61 16.39 27.15
C ASN A 279 -17.03 16.89 27.47
N SER A 280 -17.89 17.09 26.46
CA SER A 280 -19.22 17.64 26.65
C SER A 280 -20.22 16.67 27.29
N THR A 281 -19.97 15.37 27.17
CA THR A 281 -20.83 14.30 27.74
C THR A 281 -20.27 13.69 29.04
N LYS A 282 -19.00 13.93 29.37
CA LYS A 282 -18.34 13.33 30.54
C LYS A 282 -19.01 13.65 31.86
N THR A 283 -19.48 14.87 32.04
CA THR A 283 -20.10 15.39 33.27
C THR A 283 -21.63 15.39 33.21
N GLN A 284 -22.23 14.75 32.20
CA GLN A 284 -23.67 14.62 32.11
C GLN A 284 -24.17 13.46 32.98
N GLY A 285 -25.42 13.58 33.44
CA GLY A 285 -26.12 12.45 34.03
C GLY A 285 -26.24 11.29 33.03
N PRO A 286 -26.46 10.07 33.54
CA PRO A 286 -26.35 8.88 32.72
C PRO A 286 -27.42 8.82 31.62
N GLY A 287 -28.68 9.14 31.88
CA GLY A 287 -29.75 9.12 30.88
C GLY A 287 -29.62 10.23 29.84
N SER A 288 -29.41 11.47 30.30
CA SER A 288 -29.18 12.63 29.43
C SER A 288 -28.00 12.42 28.49
N ARG A 289 -26.91 11.80 28.99
CA ARG A 289 -25.76 11.43 28.15
C ARG A 289 -26.15 10.49 27.03
N GLN A 290 -26.96 9.48 27.31
CA GLN A 290 -27.37 8.50 26.30
C GLN A 290 -28.20 9.17 25.19
N ASP A 291 -29.20 9.97 25.58
CA ASP A 291 -30.03 10.73 24.63
C ASP A 291 -29.16 11.65 23.74
N VAL A 292 -28.13 12.27 24.32
CA VAL A 292 -27.17 13.10 23.56
C VAL A 292 -26.34 12.26 22.59
N LEU A 293 -25.87 11.07 22.98
CA LEU A 293 -25.09 10.21 22.10
C LEU A 293 -25.93 9.66 20.95
N ASP A 294 -27.14 9.15 21.22
CA ASP A 294 -28.07 8.66 20.20
C ASP A 294 -28.39 9.72 19.16
N ASP A 295 -28.61 10.97 19.58
CA ASP A 295 -28.87 12.10 18.69
C ASP A 295 -27.66 12.37 17.75
N HIS A 296 -26.44 12.34 18.27
CA HIS A 296 -25.24 12.53 17.45
C HIS A 296 -24.96 11.36 16.51
N PHE A 297 -25.19 10.12 16.96
CA PHE A 297 -25.03 8.93 16.13
C PHE A 297 -26.10 8.87 15.04
N GLY A 298 -27.32 9.29 15.36
CA GLY A 298 -28.41 9.47 14.40
C GLY A 298 -28.07 10.49 13.32
N PHE A 299 -27.51 11.63 13.71
CA PHE A 299 -27.03 12.62 12.76
C PHE A 299 -25.90 12.10 11.87
N TRP A 300 -24.95 11.34 12.43
CA TRP A 300 -23.90 10.68 11.64
C TRP A 300 -24.48 9.73 10.60
N ASN A 301 -25.35 8.81 11.02
CA ASN A 301 -26.00 7.87 10.11
C ASN A 301 -26.81 8.59 9.03
N TRP A 302 -27.54 9.65 9.38
CA TRP A 302 -28.27 10.46 8.40
C TRP A 302 -27.33 11.07 7.35
N LEU A 303 -26.20 11.65 7.76
CA LEU A 303 -25.21 12.20 6.84
C LEU A 303 -24.60 11.14 5.93
N LYS A 304 -24.36 9.92 6.45
CA LYS A 304 -23.92 8.78 5.63
C LYS A 304 -24.98 8.37 4.63
N TYR A 305 -26.23 8.30 5.06
CA TYR A 305 -27.37 7.93 4.24
C TYR A 305 -27.54 8.88 3.04
N VAL A 306 -27.65 10.18 3.29
CA VAL A 306 -27.85 11.18 2.22
C VAL A 306 -26.61 11.38 1.34
N GLY A 307 -25.42 11.12 1.88
CA GLY A 307 -24.15 11.19 1.15
C GLY A 307 -23.79 9.93 0.37
N LEU A 308 -24.60 8.86 0.50
CA LEU A 308 -24.22 7.52 0.06
C LEU A 308 -24.00 7.44 -1.45
N GLY A 309 -24.95 7.92 -2.26
CA GLY A 309 -24.84 7.84 -3.73
C GLY A 309 -23.61 8.55 -4.28
N LYS A 310 -23.28 9.75 -3.75
CA LYS A 310 -22.05 10.49 -4.11
C LYS A 310 -20.80 9.71 -3.71
N THR A 311 -20.83 9.08 -2.54
CA THR A 311 -19.71 8.28 -2.02
C THR A 311 -19.48 7.03 -2.85
N LEU A 312 -20.53 6.28 -3.17
CA LEU A 312 -20.48 5.07 -3.98
C LEU A 312 -19.98 5.37 -5.40
N MET A 313 -20.55 6.36 -6.09
CA MET A 313 -20.10 6.74 -7.44
C MET A 313 -18.61 7.11 -7.49
N ARG A 314 -18.12 7.85 -6.48
CA ARG A 314 -16.69 8.17 -6.37
C ARG A 314 -15.84 6.92 -6.14
N ARG A 315 -16.26 6.04 -5.22
CA ARG A 315 -15.56 4.77 -4.93
C ARG A 315 -15.56 3.87 -6.17
N TYR A 316 -16.68 3.76 -6.88
CA TYR A 316 -16.84 2.94 -8.08
C TYR A 316 -15.86 3.35 -9.19
N LYS A 317 -15.79 4.65 -9.52
CA LYS A 317 -14.83 5.17 -10.52
C LYS A 317 -13.38 4.84 -10.15
N GLN A 318 -13.04 4.95 -8.86
CA GLN A 318 -11.71 4.60 -8.37
C GLN A 318 -11.47 3.09 -8.44
N ALA A 319 -12.46 2.27 -8.06
CA ALA A 319 -12.38 0.81 -8.08
C ALA A 319 -12.20 0.28 -9.50
N VAL A 320 -12.90 0.82 -10.49
CA VAL A 320 -12.72 0.46 -11.91
C VAL A 320 -11.28 0.71 -12.38
N GLY A 321 -10.73 1.90 -12.06
CA GLY A 321 -9.35 2.22 -12.40
C GLY A 321 -8.34 1.28 -11.75
N LEU A 322 -8.50 1.01 -10.45
CA LEU A 322 -7.63 0.10 -9.71
C LEU A 322 -7.76 -1.34 -10.22
N ARG A 323 -8.98 -1.84 -10.44
CA ARG A 323 -9.24 -3.17 -10.98
C ARG A 323 -8.49 -3.37 -12.29
N ASN A 324 -8.59 -2.44 -13.24
CA ASN A 324 -7.93 -2.55 -14.53
C ASN A 324 -6.40 -2.64 -14.37
N ILE A 325 -5.80 -1.82 -13.50
CA ILE A 325 -4.36 -1.87 -13.21
C ILE A 325 -3.95 -3.22 -12.61
N HIS A 326 -4.73 -3.75 -11.67
CA HIS A 326 -4.42 -5.02 -11.01
C HIS A 326 -4.64 -6.22 -11.93
N LEU A 327 -5.68 -6.21 -12.77
CA LEU A 327 -5.93 -7.25 -13.77
C LEU A 327 -4.81 -7.30 -14.80
N GLU A 328 -4.44 -6.16 -15.40
CA GLU A 328 -3.34 -6.12 -16.37
C GLU A 328 -2.00 -6.49 -15.74
N GLY A 329 -1.74 -6.00 -14.51
CA GLY A 329 -0.53 -6.37 -13.78
C GLY A 329 -0.45 -7.87 -13.46
N HIS A 330 -1.56 -8.49 -13.08
CA HIS A 330 -1.60 -9.93 -12.81
C HIS A 330 -1.53 -10.77 -14.10
N ARG A 331 -2.23 -10.36 -15.15
CA ARG A 331 -2.18 -10.99 -16.47
C ARG A 331 -0.77 -10.97 -17.04
N GLY A 332 -0.11 -9.80 -17.01
CA GLY A 332 1.27 -9.64 -17.45
C GLY A 332 2.24 -10.48 -16.63
N LEU A 333 2.08 -10.55 -15.31
CA LEU A 333 2.92 -11.41 -14.46
C LEU A 333 2.72 -12.90 -14.79
N THR A 334 1.47 -13.33 -14.98
CA THR A 334 1.11 -14.73 -15.26
C THR A 334 1.58 -15.18 -16.64
N ALA A 335 1.50 -14.32 -17.65
CA ALA A 335 1.98 -14.60 -19.01
C ALA A 335 3.51 -14.80 -19.07
N CYS A 336 4.24 -14.32 -18.06
CA CYS A 336 5.68 -14.50 -17.96
C CYS A 336 6.09 -15.76 -17.19
N MET A 337 5.15 -16.60 -16.73
CA MET A 337 5.43 -17.78 -15.90
C MET A 337 5.12 -19.07 -16.65
N ASP A 338 5.70 -20.17 -16.17
CA ASP A 338 5.42 -21.50 -16.70
C ASP A 338 3.95 -21.91 -16.40
N PRO A 339 3.14 -22.29 -17.41
CA PRO A 339 1.73 -22.62 -17.21
C PRO A 339 1.49 -23.75 -16.21
N GLU A 340 2.31 -24.81 -16.22
CA GLU A 340 2.15 -25.95 -15.30
C GLU A 340 2.36 -25.52 -13.84
N GLN A 341 3.38 -24.69 -13.60
CA GLN A 341 3.67 -24.15 -12.26
C GLN A 341 2.56 -23.22 -11.77
N VAL A 342 1.99 -22.40 -12.65
CA VAL A 342 0.86 -21.52 -12.35
C VAL A 342 -0.38 -22.32 -11.94
N GLU A 343 -0.68 -23.44 -12.61
CA GLU A 343 -1.80 -24.31 -12.24
C GLU A 343 -1.64 -24.90 -10.83
N VAL A 344 -0.43 -25.33 -10.48
CA VAL A 344 -0.13 -25.81 -9.12
C VAL A 344 -0.35 -24.70 -8.09
N TRP A 345 0.11 -23.47 -8.38
CA TRP A 345 -0.06 -22.34 -7.46
C TRP A 345 -1.52 -21.90 -7.33
N GLU A 346 -2.28 -21.93 -8.42
CA GLU A 346 -3.72 -21.68 -8.46
C GLU A 346 -4.46 -22.66 -7.54
N ALA A 347 -4.16 -23.97 -7.66
CA ALA A 347 -4.76 -25.00 -6.83
C ALA A 347 -4.50 -24.77 -5.32
N VAL A 348 -3.28 -24.36 -4.95
CA VAL A 348 -2.94 -24.02 -3.56
C VAL A 348 -3.73 -22.79 -3.09
N CYS A 349 -3.91 -21.77 -3.93
CA CYS A 349 -4.70 -20.59 -3.59
C CYS A 349 -6.18 -20.92 -3.41
N VAL A 350 -6.78 -21.71 -4.31
CA VAL A 350 -8.18 -22.14 -4.25
C VAL A 350 -8.42 -22.99 -2.99
N ALA A 351 -7.53 -23.95 -2.69
CA ALA A 351 -7.62 -24.75 -1.48
C ALA A 351 -7.53 -23.90 -0.20
N TRP A 352 -6.64 -22.90 -0.19
CA TRP A 352 -6.54 -21.94 0.92
C TRP A 352 -7.81 -21.10 1.07
N GLU A 353 -8.39 -20.61 -0.03
CA GLU A 353 -9.59 -19.77 -0.02
C GLU A 353 -10.83 -20.53 0.47
N ALA A 354 -10.97 -21.80 0.07
CA ALA A 354 -12.07 -22.68 0.48
C ALA A 354 -11.98 -23.16 1.95
N ASP A 355 -10.80 -23.10 2.56
CA ASP A 355 -10.60 -23.57 3.93
C ASP A 355 -11.33 -22.72 4.98
N ILE A 356 -11.80 -23.37 6.05
CA ILE A 356 -12.55 -22.74 7.13
C ILE A 356 -11.61 -22.07 8.15
N PHE A 357 -12.12 -21.08 8.87
CA PHE A 357 -11.34 -20.40 9.90
C PHE A 357 -11.34 -21.18 11.23
N PRO A 358 -10.20 -21.25 11.95
CA PRO A 358 -8.86 -20.80 11.54
C PRO A 358 -8.27 -21.71 10.44
N LYS A 359 -7.69 -21.09 9.40
CA LYS A 359 -7.19 -21.81 8.23
C LYS A 359 -6.03 -22.75 8.60
N LYS A 360 -6.11 -23.99 8.16
CA LYS A 360 -5.11 -25.06 8.32
C LYS A 360 -4.35 -25.37 7.03
N ALA A 361 -4.90 -24.99 5.88
CA ALA A 361 -4.27 -25.16 4.58
C ALA A 361 -2.88 -24.46 4.51
N LYS A 362 -2.04 -24.84 3.54
CA LYS A 362 -0.72 -24.21 3.37
C LYS A 362 -0.88 -22.76 2.89
N ASN A 363 -0.32 -21.80 3.63
CA ASN A 363 -0.43 -20.38 3.28
C ASN A 363 0.31 -20.04 1.96
N PRO A 364 -0.41 -19.61 0.89
CA PRO A 364 0.21 -19.28 -0.39
C PRO A 364 1.02 -17.98 -0.35
N TYR A 365 0.71 -17.08 0.57
CA TYR A 365 1.27 -15.72 0.64
C TYR A 365 2.56 -15.63 1.48
N ARG A 366 2.93 -16.72 2.16
CA ARG A 366 4.13 -16.79 3.01
C ARG A 366 5.31 -17.37 2.26
N THR A 367 6.46 -16.73 2.42
CA THR A 367 7.74 -17.19 1.86
C THR A 367 8.48 -18.00 2.93
N ALA A 368 8.85 -19.27 2.67
CA ALA A 368 9.74 -19.98 3.58
C ALA A 368 11.17 -19.44 3.37
N GLY A 369 11.86 -19.15 4.47
CA GLY A 369 13.22 -18.63 4.41
C GLY A 369 14.17 -19.72 3.94
N SER A 370 14.59 -19.70 2.68
CA SER A 370 15.73 -20.49 2.23
C SER A 370 16.58 -19.72 1.22
N THR A 371 17.88 -19.82 1.42
CA THR A 371 18.97 -19.15 0.70
C THR A 371 19.44 -20.00 -0.47
N ILE A 372 19.66 -19.37 -1.64
CA ILE A 372 20.32 -20.01 -2.78
C ILE A 372 21.77 -19.57 -2.88
N SER A 373 22.58 -20.57 -3.19
CA SER A 373 23.99 -20.57 -3.53
C SER A 373 24.25 -20.09 -4.96
N THR A 374 25.14 -19.10 -5.08
CA THR A 374 25.63 -18.47 -6.32
C THR A 374 26.52 -19.36 -7.20
N ALA A 375 26.53 -20.68 -6.97
CA ALA A 375 27.49 -21.60 -7.59
C ALA A 375 27.01 -22.27 -8.89
N ARG A 376 25.73 -22.15 -9.27
CA ARG A 376 25.16 -22.89 -10.43
C ARG A 376 25.17 -22.11 -11.75
N VAL A 377 25.03 -20.78 -11.70
CA VAL A 377 25.06 -19.88 -12.88
C VAL A 377 26.44 -19.79 -13.57
N LYS A 378 27.51 -20.21 -12.89
CA LYS A 378 28.87 -20.24 -13.46
C LYS A 378 29.16 -21.51 -14.27
N LYS A 379 28.29 -22.52 -14.21
CA LYS A 379 28.52 -23.82 -14.84
C LYS A 379 27.97 -23.87 -16.26
N ASP A 380 26.78 -23.31 -16.49
CA ASP A 380 26.11 -23.38 -17.79
C ASP A 380 26.78 -22.51 -18.88
N LEU A 381 27.51 -21.45 -18.49
CA LEU A 381 28.29 -20.61 -19.42
C LEU A 381 29.64 -21.21 -19.83
N VAL A 382 30.10 -22.28 -19.16
CA VAL A 382 31.32 -23.01 -19.52
C VAL A 382 31.02 -24.08 -20.57
N ASP A 383 29.84 -24.69 -20.48
CA ASP A 383 29.41 -25.80 -21.34
C ASP A 383 29.00 -25.31 -22.76
N GLU A 384 28.61 -24.03 -22.93
CA GLU A 384 28.28 -23.44 -24.25
C GLU A 384 29.50 -23.01 -25.08
N GLU A 385 30.62 -22.64 -24.45
CA GLU A 385 31.86 -22.24 -25.16
C GLU A 385 32.65 -23.46 -25.67
N GLU A 386 32.50 -24.63 -25.02
CA GLU A 386 33.08 -25.91 -25.47
C GLU A 386 32.45 -26.42 -26.78
N ALA A 387 31.17 -26.12 -27.05
CA ALA A 387 30.47 -26.55 -28.26
C ALA A 387 30.85 -25.73 -29.52
N ARG A 388 31.27 -24.47 -29.35
CA ARG A 388 31.57 -23.54 -30.45
C ARG A 388 32.98 -23.73 -31.04
N LEU A 389 33.93 -24.23 -30.24
CA LEU A 389 35.29 -24.53 -30.69
C LEU A 389 35.38 -25.78 -31.60
N ALA A 390 34.33 -26.60 -31.66
CA ALA A 390 34.27 -27.82 -32.49
C ALA A 390 33.95 -27.56 -33.98
N GLY A 391 33.60 -26.33 -34.38
CA GLY A 391 32.99 -26.03 -35.70
C GLY A 391 33.88 -25.45 -36.81
N GLY A 392 35.20 -25.32 -36.63
CA GLY A 392 36.15 -25.06 -37.73
C GLY A 392 35.94 -23.76 -38.55
N GLY A 393 35.88 -22.59 -37.90
CA GLY A 393 35.82 -21.29 -38.59
C GLY A 393 37.19 -20.73 -38.98
N ILE A 394 37.30 -20.12 -40.17
CA ILE A 394 38.54 -19.48 -40.66
C ILE A 394 38.75 -18.13 -39.95
N ALA A 395 39.93 -17.96 -39.34
CA ALA A 395 40.29 -16.79 -38.55
C ALA A 395 41.07 -15.77 -39.39
N HIS A 396 40.56 -14.54 -39.54
CA HIS A 396 41.27 -13.43 -40.19
C HIS A 396 42.41 -12.83 -39.33
N HIS A 397 42.36 -13.07 -38.02
CA HIS A 397 43.39 -12.76 -37.02
C HIS A 397 43.23 -13.77 -35.86
N ALA A 398 44.22 -13.91 -34.97
CA ALA A 398 44.10 -14.77 -33.77
C ALA A 398 42.93 -14.39 -32.83
N THR A 399 42.35 -13.20 -33.02
CA THR A 399 41.15 -12.71 -32.32
C THR A 399 40.02 -12.66 -33.34
N SER A 400 38.87 -13.30 -33.10
CA SER A 400 37.72 -13.28 -34.02
C SER A 400 37.00 -11.93 -34.04
N ALA A 401 36.14 -11.69 -35.05
CA ALA A 401 35.29 -10.50 -35.10
C ALA A 401 34.31 -10.39 -33.91
N SER A 402 33.83 -11.52 -33.37
CA SER A 402 33.03 -11.54 -32.14
C SER A 402 33.85 -11.17 -30.92
N ALA A 403 35.07 -11.73 -30.78
CA ALA A 403 35.98 -11.41 -29.69
C ALA A 403 36.47 -9.95 -29.74
N PHE A 404 36.54 -9.36 -30.94
CA PHE A 404 36.77 -7.92 -31.10
C PHE A 404 35.60 -7.12 -30.53
N VAL A 405 34.35 -7.36 -30.94
CA VAL A 405 33.21 -6.62 -30.39
C VAL A 405 33.08 -6.84 -28.87
N GLU A 406 33.26 -8.06 -28.38
CA GLU A 406 33.27 -8.38 -26.93
C GLU A 406 34.36 -7.61 -26.16
N LEU A 407 35.57 -7.51 -26.71
CA LEU A 407 36.65 -6.72 -26.12
C LEU A 407 36.27 -5.23 -26.05
N GLY A 408 35.61 -4.69 -27.08
CA GLY A 408 35.12 -3.31 -27.10
C GLY A 408 34.05 -3.08 -26.03
N LEU A 409 33.06 -3.97 -25.93
CA LEU A 409 32.02 -3.93 -24.89
C LEU A 409 32.63 -4.03 -23.48
N TYR A 410 33.62 -4.89 -23.31
CA TYR A 410 34.36 -5.04 -22.06
C TYR A 410 35.10 -3.75 -21.68
N LEU A 411 35.77 -3.10 -22.64
CA LEU A 411 36.48 -1.84 -22.42
C LEU A 411 35.53 -0.73 -21.99
N GLU A 412 34.37 -0.59 -22.63
CA GLU A 412 33.32 0.35 -22.20
C GLU A 412 32.88 0.09 -20.75
N GLU A 413 32.72 -1.18 -20.35
CA GLU A 413 32.35 -1.53 -18.97
C GLU A 413 33.43 -1.18 -17.95
N VAL A 414 34.71 -1.33 -18.30
CA VAL A 414 35.83 -0.95 -17.44
C VAL A 414 35.93 0.56 -17.33
N GLN A 415 35.75 1.31 -18.43
CA GLN A 415 35.74 2.78 -18.41
C GLN A 415 34.67 3.33 -17.48
N VAL A 416 33.41 2.87 -17.61
CA VAL A 416 32.30 3.32 -16.74
C VAL A 416 32.58 3.03 -15.26
N ARG A 417 33.18 1.87 -14.95
CA ARG A 417 33.55 1.48 -13.59
C ARG A 417 34.61 2.40 -13.01
N ILE A 418 35.66 2.70 -13.77
CA ILE A 418 36.75 3.59 -13.36
C ILE A 418 36.24 5.03 -13.17
N ARG A 419 35.43 5.57 -14.10
CA ARG A 419 34.81 6.92 -13.94
C ARG A 419 34.03 7.04 -12.63
N ARG A 420 33.21 6.03 -12.29
CA ARG A 420 32.46 6.01 -11.03
C ARG A 420 33.36 5.89 -9.80
N GLN A 421 34.43 5.10 -9.85
CA GLN A 421 35.39 5.00 -8.75
C GLN A 421 36.15 6.30 -8.56
N ALA A 422 36.59 6.95 -9.64
CA ALA A 422 37.23 8.26 -9.62
C ALA A 422 36.30 9.32 -8.99
N LYS A 423 35.02 9.36 -9.39
CA LYS A 423 34.01 10.26 -8.79
C LYS A 423 33.83 10.02 -7.28
N LYS A 424 33.81 8.76 -6.83
CA LYS A 424 33.69 8.41 -5.39
C LYS A 424 34.96 8.69 -4.59
N SER A 425 36.15 8.47 -5.16
CA SER A 425 37.44 8.76 -4.50
C SER A 425 37.65 10.26 -4.31
N ALA A 426 37.15 11.10 -5.22
CA ALA A 426 37.17 12.56 -5.08
C ALA A 426 36.41 13.05 -3.82
N THR A 427 35.44 12.28 -3.32
CA THR A 427 34.62 12.64 -2.15
C THR A 427 35.14 12.05 -0.83
N HIS A 428 35.79 10.87 -0.85
CA HIS A 428 36.23 10.15 0.36
C HIS A 428 37.54 9.36 0.13
N SER A 429 38.65 10.05 -0.19
CA SER A 429 39.95 9.42 -0.43
C SER A 429 40.61 8.87 0.86
N THR A 430 41.26 7.72 0.70
CA THR A 430 42.27 7.15 1.61
C THR A 430 43.41 6.62 0.74
N LEU A 431 44.68 6.82 1.12
CA LEU A 431 45.90 6.51 0.33
C LEU A 431 45.89 5.12 -0.36
N TYR A 432 45.31 4.09 0.26
CA TYR A 432 45.24 2.74 -0.30
C TYR A 432 44.29 2.61 -1.52
N LYS A 433 43.20 3.38 -1.55
CA LYS A 433 42.22 3.35 -2.66
C LYS A 433 42.76 4.02 -3.93
N ASP A 434 43.63 5.00 -3.77
CA ASP A 434 44.23 5.74 -4.88
C ASP A 434 45.29 4.90 -5.63
N GLY A 435 46.01 4.02 -4.91
CA GLY A 435 46.91 3.04 -5.51
C GLY A 435 46.18 2.01 -6.39
N SER A 436 45.05 1.49 -5.91
CA SER A 436 44.23 0.52 -6.68
C SER A 436 43.59 1.14 -7.92
N LEU A 437 43.14 2.40 -7.85
CA LEU A 437 42.59 3.11 -9.02
C LEU A 437 43.68 3.32 -10.08
N THR A 438 44.89 3.70 -9.66
CA THR A 438 46.04 3.91 -10.56
C THR A 438 46.43 2.63 -11.30
N GLU A 439 46.44 1.48 -10.62
CA GLU A 439 46.69 0.17 -11.22
C GLU A 439 45.62 -0.19 -12.26
N GLN A 440 44.34 0.02 -11.94
CA GLN A 440 43.23 -0.20 -12.88
C GLN A 440 43.32 0.71 -14.11
N CYS A 441 43.69 1.99 -13.93
CA CYS A 441 43.91 2.91 -15.04
C CYS A 441 45.07 2.48 -15.94
N ASN A 442 46.17 1.97 -15.37
CA ASN A 442 47.30 1.47 -16.14
C ASN A 442 46.96 0.19 -16.92
N LEU A 443 46.17 -0.71 -16.32
CA LEU A 443 45.67 -1.90 -17.01
C LEU A 443 44.73 -1.52 -18.17
N LEU A 444 43.83 -0.55 -17.95
CA LEU A 444 42.97 -0.03 -19.01
C LEU A 444 43.78 0.59 -20.16
N ARG A 445 44.81 1.40 -19.85
CA ARG A 445 45.74 1.96 -20.87
C ARG A 445 46.39 0.87 -21.71
N SER A 446 46.87 -0.20 -21.08
CA SER A 446 47.48 -1.33 -21.78
C SER A 446 46.49 -1.99 -22.74
N ARG A 447 45.25 -2.23 -22.30
CA ARG A 447 44.21 -2.85 -23.14
C ARG A 447 43.71 -1.93 -24.25
N LEU A 448 43.62 -0.62 -24.02
CA LEU A 448 43.28 0.36 -25.06
C LEU A 448 44.34 0.41 -26.17
N ARG A 449 45.64 0.29 -25.84
CA ARG A 449 46.69 0.15 -26.87
C ARG A 449 46.55 -1.14 -27.69
N GLY A 450 46.08 -2.22 -27.06
CA GLY A 450 45.73 -3.46 -27.75
C GLY A 450 44.53 -3.28 -28.69
N TRP A 451 43.49 -2.59 -28.21
CA TRP A 451 42.31 -2.22 -28.98
C TRP A 451 42.64 -1.40 -30.23
N GLU A 452 43.47 -0.37 -30.09
CA GLU A 452 43.90 0.52 -31.18
C GLU A 452 44.60 -0.23 -32.33
N ARG A 453 45.26 -1.35 -32.04
CA ARG A 453 45.90 -2.19 -33.06
C ARG A 453 44.88 -3.04 -33.84
N LEU A 454 43.75 -3.37 -33.23
CA LEU A 454 42.69 -4.18 -33.84
C LEU A 454 41.68 -3.34 -34.63
N VAL A 455 41.49 -2.06 -34.26
CA VAL A 455 40.53 -1.15 -34.93
C VAL A 455 40.77 -1.04 -36.45
N PRO A 456 42.00 -0.85 -36.97
CA PRO A 456 42.24 -0.77 -38.41
C PRO A 456 41.93 -2.06 -39.18
N ILE A 457 41.91 -3.21 -38.48
CA ILE A 457 41.63 -4.52 -39.08
C ILE A 457 40.13 -4.73 -39.25
N TYR A 458 39.34 -4.39 -38.22
CA TYR A 458 37.90 -4.64 -38.17
C TYR A 458 37.04 -3.46 -38.60
N MET A 459 37.55 -2.23 -38.47
CA MET A 459 36.88 -0.99 -38.81
C MET A 459 37.82 -0.02 -39.56
N PRO A 460 38.28 -0.41 -40.77
CA PRO A 460 39.34 0.31 -41.49
C PRO A 460 38.99 1.76 -41.85
N GLY A 461 37.70 2.07 -42.04
CA GLY A 461 37.28 3.43 -42.42
C GLY A 461 37.14 4.41 -41.25
N VAL A 462 37.38 4.00 -39.99
CA VAL A 462 37.21 4.88 -38.81
C VAL A 462 38.17 6.06 -38.87
N LEU A 463 39.40 5.84 -39.32
CA LEU A 463 40.39 6.91 -39.44
C LEU A 463 39.92 7.98 -40.43
N GLN A 464 39.45 7.56 -41.61
CA GLN A 464 38.94 8.45 -42.65
C GLN A 464 37.69 9.19 -42.19
N TYR A 465 36.74 8.48 -41.56
CA TYR A 465 35.52 9.05 -41.02
C TYR A 465 35.79 10.15 -39.97
N ARG A 466 36.81 9.99 -39.12
CA ARG A 466 37.21 11.01 -38.12
C ARG A 466 37.81 12.25 -38.78
N ILE A 467 38.57 12.06 -39.86
CA ILE A 467 39.17 13.17 -40.62
C ILE A 467 38.07 13.98 -41.32
N ASP A 468 37.11 13.30 -41.97
CA ASP A 468 36.03 13.94 -42.72
C ASP A 468 34.99 14.63 -41.82
N GLY A 469 34.80 14.14 -40.58
CA GLY A 469 33.88 14.69 -39.58
C GLY A 469 34.38 15.92 -38.82
N GLY A 470 35.56 16.46 -39.14
CA GLY A 470 36.08 17.70 -38.53
C GLY A 470 36.62 17.56 -37.09
N THR A 471 36.84 16.34 -36.58
CA THR A 471 37.49 16.11 -35.27
C THR A 471 39.02 16.16 -35.45
N SER A 472 39.55 17.35 -35.71
CA SER A 472 40.98 17.58 -35.83
C SER A 472 41.67 17.52 -34.46
N THR A 473 42.46 16.48 -34.21
CA THR A 473 43.76 16.64 -33.53
C THR A 473 44.72 15.50 -33.88
N SER A 474 45.77 15.84 -34.64
CA SER A 474 47.11 15.21 -34.71
C SER A 474 47.24 13.69 -34.89
N LEU A 475 48.07 13.28 -35.88
CA LEU A 475 48.59 11.92 -36.10
C LEU A 475 49.49 11.37 -34.94
N SER A 476 49.47 11.98 -33.77
CA SER A 476 50.16 11.49 -32.57
C SER A 476 49.13 10.81 -31.65
N THR A 477 49.25 9.49 -31.48
CA THR A 477 48.69 8.68 -30.37
C THR A 477 47.62 9.39 -29.54
N SER A 478 46.36 8.99 -29.72
CA SER A 478 45.18 9.16 -28.85
C SER A 478 45.50 9.37 -27.35
N ALA A 479 46.06 10.53 -27.02
CA ALA A 479 46.09 11.01 -25.66
C ALA A 479 44.70 11.61 -25.42
N PRO A 480 43.91 11.09 -24.47
CA PRO A 480 42.63 11.66 -24.13
C PRO A 480 42.82 13.14 -23.79
N ALA A 481 41.86 14.01 -24.14
CA ALA A 481 41.93 15.45 -23.90
C ALA A 481 42.20 15.82 -22.41
N SER A 482 41.96 14.88 -21.49
CA SER A 482 42.16 14.97 -20.05
C SER A 482 43.37 14.16 -19.51
N GLY A 483 44.07 13.35 -20.32
CA GLY A 483 45.14 12.43 -19.86
C GLY A 483 44.65 11.15 -19.13
N HIS A 484 43.34 11.02 -18.96
CA HIS A 484 42.67 9.94 -18.25
C HIS A 484 42.17 8.83 -19.19
N PRO A 485 42.59 7.55 -19.03
CA PRO A 485 42.22 6.46 -19.93
C PRO A 485 40.71 6.13 -19.96
N GLU A 486 40.00 6.51 -18.91
CA GLU A 486 38.56 6.39 -18.82
C GLU A 486 37.80 7.30 -19.79
N ASP A 487 38.42 8.36 -20.33
CA ASP A 487 37.80 9.29 -21.28
C ASP A 487 38.18 8.99 -22.74
N ALA A 488 38.98 7.94 -22.99
CA ALA A 488 39.37 7.54 -24.33
C ALA A 488 38.17 7.05 -25.15
N GLU A 489 38.07 7.43 -26.42
CA GLU A 489 36.99 7.00 -27.31
C GLU A 489 37.15 5.53 -27.72
N VAL A 490 36.17 4.69 -27.38
CA VAL A 490 36.07 3.30 -27.87
C VAL A 490 35.07 3.28 -29.03
N TRP A 491 35.59 3.20 -30.26
CA TRP A 491 34.77 3.18 -31.47
C TRP A 491 34.17 1.79 -31.72
N LEU A 492 32.85 1.69 -31.62
CA LEU A 492 32.06 0.51 -31.96
C LEU A 492 31.11 0.85 -33.13
N PRO A 493 30.63 -0.13 -33.91
CA PRO A 493 29.64 0.10 -34.98
C PRO A 493 28.41 0.93 -34.55
N SER A 494 27.96 0.84 -33.29
CA SER A 494 26.86 1.64 -32.75
C SER A 494 27.13 3.15 -32.70
N HIS A 495 28.41 3.56 -32.62
CA HIS A 495 28.83 4.97 -32.59
C HIS A 495 28.92 5.61 -33.98
N ILE A 496 28.77 4.82 -35.05
CA ILE A 496 28.78 5.30 -36.42
C ILE A 496 27.33 5.39 -36.92
N PRO A 497 26.91 6.50 -37.57
CA PRO A 497 25.59 6.61 -38.18
C PRO A 497 25.36 5.54 -39.26
N ALA A 498 24.12 5.08 -39.41
CA ALA A 498 23.78 3.97 -40.33
C ALA A 498 24.28 4.19 -41.77
N SER A 499 24.27 5.43 -42.27
CA SER A 499 24.74 5.81 -43.61
C SER A 499 26.23 5.56 -43.88
N HIS A 500 27.06 5.51 -42.84
CA HIS A 500 28.51 5.38 -42.97
C HIS A 500 29.04 3.99 -42.55
N ARG A 501 28.20 3.12 -41.96
CA ARG A 501 28.63 1.83 -41.42
C ARG A 501 29.21 0.88 -42.48
N GLU A 502 28.63 0.85 -43.67
CA GLU A 502 29.10 -0.02 -44.77
C GLU A 502 30.48 0.38 -45.27
N ASN A 503 30.82 1.68 -45.20
CA ASN A 503 32.11 2.21 -45.63
C ASN A 503 33.17 2.18 -44.51
N VAL A 504 32.74 2.09 -43.25
CA VAL A 504 33.62 2.19 -42.07
C VAL A 504 33.92 0.84 -41.43
N CYS A 505 32.93 -0.06 -41.36
CA CYS A 505 33.03 -1.34 -40.69
C CYS A 505 33.20 -2.50 -41.69
N MET A 506 33.86 -3.57 -41.27
CA MET A 506 33.83 -4.85 -41.99
C MET A 506 32.39 -5.39 -42.10
N ALA A 507 32.08 -6.06 -43.21
CA ALA A 507 30.78 -6.68 -43.44
C ALA A 507 30.40 -7.64 -42.28
N GLY A 508 29.15 -7.54 -41.80
CA GLY A 508 28.63 -8.37 -40.71
C GLY A 508 28.95 -7.89 -39.29
N LEU A 509 29.91 -6.97 -39.10
CA LEU A 509 30.30 -6.47 -37.77
C LEU A 509 29.15 -5.73 -37.03
N PRO A 510 28.34 -4.87 -37.67
CA PRO A 510 27.18 -4.24 -37.01
C PRO A 510 26.10 -5.26 -36.59
N GLY A 511 25.94 -6.35 -37.34
CA GLY A 511 25.01 -7.43 -37.01
C GLY A 511 25.45 -8.24 -35.78
N ILE A 512 26.76 -8.47 -35.65
CA ILE A 512 27.36 -9.10 -34.46
C ILE A 512 27.14 -8.21 -33.23
N GLU A 513 27.42 -6.91 -33.33
CA GLU A 513 27.17 -5.98 -32.21
C GLU A 513 25.69 -5.93 -31.83
N THR A 514 24.78 -5.92 -32.80
CA THR A 514 23.33 -5.90 -32.54
C THR A 514 22.89 -7.07 -31.65
N ARG A 515 23.37 -8.28 -31.96
CA ARG A 515 23.06 -9.50 -31.18
C ARG A 515 23.68 -9.45 -29.79
N LEU A 516 24.92 -8.98 -29.67
CA LEU A 516 25.60 -8.85 -28.38
C LEU A 516 24.97 -7.78 -27.49
N ARG A 517 24.51 -6.66 -28.06
CA ARG A 517 23.78 -5.61 -27.32
C ARG A 517 22.40 -6.08 -26.86
N GLU A 518 21.73 -6.90 -27.65
CA GLU A 518 20.47 -7.54 -27.25
C GLU A 518 20.68 -8.51 -26.09
N ALA A 519 21.65 -9.41 -26.17
CA ALA A 519 22.02 -10.30 -25.07
C ALA A 519 22.44 -9.50 -23.81
N GLN A 520 23.28 -8.48 -23.97
CA GLN A 520 23.70 -7.59 -22.88
C GLN A 520 22.52 -6.88 -22.22
N ALA A 521 21.48 -6.51 -22.98
CA ALA A 521 20.27 -5.90 -22.44
C ALA A 521 19.45 -6.92 -21.62
N TYR A 522 19.23 -8.14 -22.13
CA TYR A 522 18.54 -9.19 -21.38
C TYR A 522 19.28 -9.57 -20.09
N ASP A 523 20.60 -9.81 -20.16
CA ASP A 523 21.44 -10.13 -19.00
C ASP A 523 21.42 -9.03 -17.96
N ALA A 524 21.51 -7.77 -18.40
CA ALA A 524 21.47 -6.62 -17.51
C ALA A 524 20.11 -6.49 -16.82
N LEU A 525 19.01 -6.72 -17.55
CA LEU A 525 17.66 -6.69 -17.00
C LEU A 525 17.44 -7.82 -15.99
N GLU A 526 17.92 -9.03 -16.30
CA GLU A 526 17.87 -10.16 -15.37
C GLU A 526 18.73 -9.91 -14.12
N LYS A 527 19.89 -9.28 -14.28
CA LYS A 527 20.74 -8.88 -13.17
C LYS A 527 20.05 -7.85 -12.27
N VAL A 528 19.31 -6.90 -12.83
CA VAL A 528 18.45 -5.97 -12.07
C VAL A 528 17.41 -6.75 -11.28
N ARG A 529 16.66 -7.65 -11.93
CA ARG A 529 15.64 -8.49 -11.30
C ARG A 529 16.22 -9.32 -10.13
N ASN A 530 17.29 -10.05 -10.37
CA ASN A 530 17.93 -10.91 -9.37
C ASN A 530 18.48 -10.10 -8.18
N THR A 531 19.07 -8.93 -8.45
CA THR A 531 19.55 -8.04 -7.39
C THR A 531 18.40 -7.47 -6.55
N LEU A 532 17.26 -7.13 -7.18
CA LEU A 532 16.06 -6.67 -6.48
C LEU A 532 15.42 -7.81 -5.64
N LYS A 533 15.39 -9.05 -6.15
CA LYS A 533 14.96 -10.24 -5.37
C LYS A 533 15.80 -10.39 -4.09
N ILE A 534 17.13 -10.29 -4.22
CA ILE A 534 18.07 -10.37 -3.07
C ILE A 534 17.81 -9.20 -2.10
N LYS A 535 17.65 -7.97 -2.61
CA LYS A 535 17.34 -6.79 -1.78
C LYS A 535 16.06 -7.01 -0.95
N SER A 536 14.97 -7.49 -1.58
CA SER A 536 13.71 -7.78 -0.88
C SER A 536 13.90 -8.82 0.23
N ARG A 537 14.66 -9.89 -0.02
CA ARG A 537 15.01 -10.91 1.00
C ARG A 537 15.76 -10.30 2.18
N MET A 538 16.74 -9.44 1.92
CA MET A 538 17.53 -8.82 2.98
C MET A 538 16.73 -7.82 3.82
N ILE A 539 15.76 -7.15 3.22
CA ILE A 539 14.81 -6.30 3.96
C ILE A 539 13.93 -7.16 4.87
N LEU A 540 13.38 -8.27 4.36
CA LEU A 540 12.58 -9.21 5.16
C LEU A 540 13.41 -9.78 6.32
N PHE A 541 14.64 -10.23 6.05
CA PHE A 541 15.56 -10.72 7.07
C PHE A 541 15.86 -9.66 8.13
N LYS A 542 16.15 -8.42 7.71
CA LYS A 542 16.41 -7.31 8.63
C LYS A 542 15.21 -7.05 9.52
N ASN A 543 14.00 -6.98 8.96
CA ASN A 543 12.78 -6.70 9.71
C ASN A 543 12.46 -7.78 10.74
N GLN A 544 12.78 -9.04 10.44
CA GLN A 544 12.54 -10.17 11.35
C GLN A 544 13.62 -10.33 12.42
N ASN A 545 14.90 -10.21 12.03
CA ASN A 545 16.02 -10.68 12.85
C ASN A 545 16.90 -9.57 13.43
N VAL A 546 16.88 -8.35 12.88
CA VAL A 546 17.79 -7.27 13.29
C VAL A 546 17.08 -6.29 14.19
N ARG A 547 17.53 -6.18 15.45
CA ARG A 547 17.06 -5.17 16.41
C ARG A 547 18.20 -4.28 16.90
N GLY A 548 17.89 -3.02 17.19
CA GLY A 548 18.86 -2.03 17.68
C GLY A 548 19.55 -1.21 16.58
N GLN A 549 20.06 -0.03 16.96
CA GLN A 549 20.55 0.99 16.02
C GLN A 549 21.83 0.55 15.28
N ARG A 550 22.82 -0.01 15.98
CA ARG A 550 24.12 -0.39 15.39
C ARG A 550 24.00 -1.48 14.31
N GLU A 551 23.32 -2.58 14.63
CA GLU A 551 23.10 -3.69 13.69
C GLU A 551 22.12 -3.28 12.57
N GLY A 552 21.17 -2.38 12.88
CA GLY A 552 20.28 -1.76 11.89
C GLY A 552 21.04 -0.93 10.84
N THR A 553 22.04 -0.16 11.25
CA THR A 553 22.90 0.64 10.36
C THR A 553 23.80 -0.24 9.50
N LYS A 554 24.45 -1.27 10.08
CA LYS A 554 25.26 -2.23 9.30
C LYS A 554 24.42 -2.98 8.26
N SER A 555 23.22 -3.41 8.62
CA SER A 555 22.32 -4.09 7.67
C SER A 555 21.90 -3.14 6.55
N ARG A 556 21.70 -1.85 6.86
CA ARG A 556 21.36 -0.82 5.88
C ARG A 556 22.49 -0.58 4.88
N THR A 557 23.74 -0.49 5.32
CA THR A 557 24.88 -0.30 4.40
C THR A 557 25.06 -1.49 3.46
N VAL A 558 24.81 -2.72 3.93
CA VAL A 558 24.84 -3.91 3.06
C VAL A 558 23.69 -3.87 2.03
N ILE A 559 22.48 -3.49 2.46
CA ILE A 559 21.33 -3.31 1.55
C ILE A 559 21.64 -2.21 0.51
N GLU A 560 22.26 -1.10 0.90
CA GLU A 560 22.70 -0.03 0.00
C GLU A 560 23.76 -0.50 -1.00
N SER A 561 24.73 -1.32 -0.57
CA SER A 561 25.74 -1.92 -1.47
C SER A 561 25.12 -2.83 -2.53
N ILE A 562 24.13 -3.65 -2.15
CA ILE A 562 23.38 -4.48 -3.11
C ILE A 562 22.53 -3.61 -4.02
N HIS A 563 21.96 -2.54 -3.49
CA HIS A 563 21.19 -1.61 -4.27
C HIS A 563 22.04 -0.90 -5.35
N GLU A 564 23.28 -0.52 -5.05
CA GLU A 564 24.25 0.00 -6.02
C GLU A 564 24.52 -0.98 -7.17
N LYS A 565 24.52 -2.29 -6.91
CA LYS A 565 24.65 -3.31 -7.97
C LYS A 565 23.47 -3.30 -8.93
N ALA A 566 22.25 -3.04 -8.44
CA ALA A 566 21.08 -2.92 -9.30
C ALA A 566 21.16 -1.66 -10.18
N ARG A 567 21.69 -0.54 -9.66
CA ARG A 567 21.93 0.68 -10.45
C ARG A 567 22.93 0.45 -11.58
N LEU A 568 24.04 -0.23 -11.28
CA LEU A 568 25.06 -0.57 -12.28
C LEU A 568 24.50 -1.46 -13.39
N ALA A 569 23.66 -2.44 -13.04
CA ALA A 569 22.98 -3.27 -14.02
C ALA A 569 21.96 -2.46 -14.85
N ALA A 570 21.22 -1.54 -14.24
CA ALA A 570 20.29 -0.65 -14.95
C ALA A 570 21.00 0.28 -15.95
N GLU A 571 22.18 0.82 -15.61
CA GLU A 571 22.97 1.61 -16.55
C GLU A 571 23.49 0.78 -17.72
N ARG A 572 23.92 -0.46 -17.46
CA ARG A 572 24.31 -1.40 -18.52
C ARG A 572 23.14 -1.65 -19.47
N TYR A 573 21.94 -1.87 -18.94
CA TYR A 573 20.72 -2.01 -19.73
C TYR A 573 20.45 -0.78 -20.60
N ARG A 574 20.49 0.43 -20.02
CA ARG A 574 20.24 1.68 -20.75
C ARG A 574 21.22 1.88 -21.91
N ARG A 575 22.53 1.67 -21.67
CA ARG A 575 23.56 1.76 -22.70
C ARG A 575 23.34 0.73 -23.81
N ALA A 576 23.09 -0.52 -23.44
CA ALA A 576 22.84 -1.59 -24.40
C ALA A 576 21.60 -1.31 -25.27
N ARG A 577 20.52 -0.81 -24.67
CA ARG A 577 19.29 -0.41 -25.37
C ARG A 577 19.53 0.75 -26.34
N VAL A 578 20.25 1.79 -25.92
CA VAL A 578 20.59 2.94 -26.79
C VAL A 578 21.42 2.47 -27.99
N ALA A 579 22.44 1.62 -27.76
CA ALA A 579 23.25 1.07 -28.84
C ALA A 579 22.42 0.20 -29.80
N LYS A 580 21.53 -0.67 -29.30
CA LYS A 580 20.60 -1.46 -30.12
C LYS A 580 19.66 -0.56 -30.94
N MET A 581 19.17 0.52 -30.35
CA MET A 581 18.31 1.49 -31.03
C MET A 581 19.04 2.18 -32.20
N LEU A 582 20.31 2.56 -32.00
CA LEU A 582 21.14 3.15 -33.05
C LEU A 582 21.47 2.14 -34.16
N LEU A 583 21.61 0.86 -33.84
CA LEU A 583 21.96 -0.20 -34.78
C LEU A 583 20.77 -0.67 -35.63
N SER A 584 19.63 -0.98 -35.00
CA SER A 584 18.48 -1.64 -35.64
C SER A 584 17.30 -0.72 -35.92
N GLY A 585 17.25 0.48 -35.33
CA GLY A 585 16.08 1.35 -35.43
C GLY A 585 14.86 0.83 -34.63
N PRO A 586 13.71 1.51 -34.74
CA PRO A 586 12.49 1.15 -34.01
C PRO A 586 11.90 -0.16 -34.54
N GLY A 587 11.39 -1.02 -33.66
CA GLY A 587 10.77 -2.29 -34.04
C GLY A 587 10.14 -3.03 -32.86
N ASP A 588 9.66 -4.25 -33.12
CA ASP A 588 8.89 -5.06 -32.15
C ASP A 588 9.69 -5.41 -30.88
N TRP A 589 11.01 -5.40 -30.97
CA TRP A 589 11.91 -5.62 -29.82
C TRP A 589 11.74 -4.55 -28.72
N GLU A 590 11.13 -3.39 -29.00
CA GLU A 590 10.82 -2.37 -27.98
C GLU A 590 9.70 -2.80 -27.03
N LEU A 591 8.87 -3.78 -27.41
CA LEU A 591 7.81 -4.32 -26.54
C LEU A 591 8.42 -5.11 -25.37
N THR A 592 9.51 -5.85 -25.63
CA THR A 592 10.23 -6.65 -24.62
C THR A 592 11.32 -5.83 -23.91
N LEU A 593 12.05 -4.98 -24.64
CA LEU A 593 13.11 -4.12 -24.11
C LEU A 593 12.65 -2.65 -24.06
N GLN A 594 11.81 -2.32 -23.08
CA GLN A 594 11.25 -0.98 -22.89
C GLN A 594 12.27 0.02 -22.31
N VAL A 595 11.97 1.32 -22.38
CA VAL A 595 12.79 2.37 -21.76
C VAL A 595 12.74 2.21 -20.23
N LEU A 596 13.90 1.97 -19.60
CA LEU A 596 14.00 1.76 -18.15
C LEU A 596 14.11 3.09 -17.38
N GLN A 597 13.00 3.55 -16.83
CA GLN A 597 12.97 4.74 -15.98
C GLN A 597 13.47 4.44 -14.56
N ASN A 598 13.88 5.47 -13.81
CA ASN A 598 14.32 5.30 -12.41
C ASN A 598 13.21 4.68 -11.53
N GLY A 599 11.95 5.05 -11.75
CA GLY A 599 10.79 4.50 -11.02
C GLY A 599 10.47 3.04 -11.33
N ASP A 600 11.07 2.45 -12.38
CA ASP A 600 10.91 1.04 -12.72
C ASP A 600 11.84 0.10 -11.94
N ILE A 601 12.93 0.63 -11.37
CA ILE A 601 13.93 -0.15 -10.61
C ILE A 601 13.41 -0.43 -9.20
N ARG A 602 12.36 -1.24 -9.10
CA ARG A 602 11.63 -1.52 -7.86
C ARG A 602 11.29 -3.00 -7.71
N GLY A 603 11.47 -3.54 -6.51
CA GLY A 603 11.09 -4.91 -6.20
C GLY A 603 9.57 -5.12 -6.18
N TYR A 604 9.11 -6.36 -6.09
CA TYR A 604 7.68 -6.71 -5.98
C TYR A 604 6.95 -5.93 -4.88
N GLN A 605 7.68 -5.64 -3.80
CA GLN A 605 7.16 -5.01 -2.61
C GLN A 605 7.39 -3.49 -2.57
N ASP A 606 8.12 -2.92 -3.51
CA ASP A 606 8.44 -1.51 -3.48
C ASP A 606 7.27 -0.69 -4.06
N ALA A 607 6.91 0.40 -3.37
CA ALA A 607 5.79 1.23 -3.78
C ALA A 607 6.15 2.01 -5.07
N ASN A 608 5.17 2.29 -5.95
CA ASN A 608 5.43 3.12 -7.13
C ASN A 608 5.92 4.53 -6.73
N GLN A 609 6.84 5.13 -7.48
CA GLN A 609 7.10 6.56 -7.36
C GLN A 609 5.88 7.31 -7.89
N LEU A 610 5.31 8.18 -7.06
CA LEU A 610 4.17 9.00 -7.49
C LEU A 610 4.73 10.14 -8.33
N ARG A 611 4.12 10.39 -9.49
CA ARG A 611 4.40 11.63 -10.22
C ARG A 611 4.03 12.81 -9.31
N GLU A 612 4.92 13.78 -9.18
CA GLU A 612 4.60 15.02 -8.49
C GLU A 612 3.33 15.61 -9.07
N ARG A 613 2.32 15.81 -8.22
CA ARG A 613 1.09 16.46 -8.64
C ARG A 613 1.40 17.93 -8.82
N GLN A 614 1.30 18.44 -10.05
CA GLN A 614 1.17 19.88 -10.27
C GLN A 614 -0.19 20.30 -9.69
N GLY A 615 -0.18 20.76 -8.43
CA GLY A 615 -1.37 21.30 -7.80
C GLY A 615 -1.81 22.59 -8.48
N ARG A 616 -3.11 22.89 -8.43
CA ARG A 616 -3.61 24.22 -8.79
C ARG A 616 -3.05 25.22 -7.78
N ARG A 617 -2.42 26.29 -8.27
CA ARG A 617 -1.89 27.40 -7.46
C ARG A 617 -3.01 27.92 -6.53
N GLY A 618 -2.78 27.87 -5.21
CA GLY A 618 -3.73 28.31 -4.17
C GLY A 618 -4.28 27.22 -3.22
N LEU A 619 -4.01 25.93 -3.48
CA LEU A 619 -4.38 24.78 -2.62
C LEU A 619 -3.16 24.01 -2.09
N LEU A 620 -1.96 24.50 -2.37
CA LEU A 620 -0.69 23.91 -1.99
C LEU A 620 -0.36 24.35 -0.57
N ASP A 621 0.10 23.43 0.28
CA ASP A 621 0.67 23.82 1.57
C ASP A 621 2.05 24.47 1.41
N ASP A 622 2.56 25.09 2.48
CA ASP A 622 3.82 25.83 2.45
C ASP A 622 5.01 24.94 2.05
N ALA A 623 5.00 23.65 2.44
CA ALA A 623 6.03 22.69 2.06
C ALA A 623 5.94 22.29 0.57
N GLN A 624 4.76 22.32 -0.03
CA GLN A 624 4.56 22.12 -1.47
C GLN A 624 4.98 23.37 -2.28
N LEU A 625 4.76 24.58 -1.73
CA LEU A 625 5.24 25.83 -2.33
C LEU A 625 6.76 25.91 -2.32
N GLU A 626 7.42 25.52 -1.23
CA GLU A 626 8.89 25.47 -1.14
C GLU A 626 9.48 24.46 -2.12
N ARG A 627 8.88 23.27 -2.27
CA ARG A 627 9.32 22.26 -3.25
C ARG A 627 9.15 22.74 -4.69
N MET A 628 8.05 23.42 -5.00
CA MET A 628 7.84 24.03 -6.33
C MET A 628 8.78 25.21 -6.59
N ALA A 629 9.16 25.97 -5.56
CA ALA A 629 10.14 27.06 -5.68
C ALA A 629 11.58 26.53 -5.82
N ALA A 630 11.87 25.35 -5.24
CA ALA A 630 13.15 24.66 -5.37
C ALA A 630 13.28 23.85 -6.68
N ALA A 631 12.18 23.58 -7.38
CA ALA A 631 12.20 22.88 -8.66
C ALA A 631 12.70 23.83 -9.77
N PRO A 632 13.84 23.53 -10.44
CA PRO A 632 14.28 24.32 -11.57
C PRO A 632 13.23 24.26 -12.68
N SER A 633 12.92 25.42 -13.26
CA SER A 633 12.03 25.60 -14.39
C SER A 633 12.32 24.58 -15.48
N THR A 634 11.32 23.79 -15.84
CA THR A 634 11.40 22.74 -16.85
C THR A 634 11.67 23.32 -18.24
N SER A 635 12.94 23.40 -18.60
CA SER A 635 13.45 23.22 -19.96
C SER A 635 14.95 22.90 -19.87
N ASN A 636 15.34 21.67 -20.23
CA ASN A 636 16.72 21.20 -20.43
C ASN A 636 17.59 20.76 -19.24
N VAL A 637 17.04 20.05 -18.25
CA VAL A 637 17.89 19.18 -17.40
C VAL A 637 17.61 17.73 -17.72
N LEU A 638 18.59 17.06 -18.32
CA LEU A 638 18.62 15.63 -18.58
C LEU A 638 18.22 14.87 -17.32
N ALA A 639 17.31 13.91 -17.47
CA ALA A 639 16.79 13.03 -16.43
C ALA A 639 17.83 12.05 -15.83
N ASP A 640 19.11 12.40 -15.85
CA ASP A 640 20.27 11.53 -15.63
C ASP A 640 21.09 11.88 -14.37
N ASP A 641 20.54 12.64 -13.42
CA ASP A 641 21.19 12.79 -12.12
C ASP A 641 21.02 11.52 -11.27
N ILE A 642 21.94 10.57 -11.50
CA ILE A 642 22.05 9.27 -10.83
C ILE A 642 22.24 9.41 -9.31
N ASP A 643 22.75 10.55 -8.84
CA ASP A 643 22.97 10.84 -7.42
C ASP A 643 21.67 11.24 -6.67
N GLY A 644 20.57 11.54 -7.38
CA GLY A 644 19.27 11.92 -6.79
C GLY A 644 18.36 10.75 -6.41
N LEU A 645 18.79 9.50 -6.63
CA LEU A 645 18.00 8.29 -6.34
C LEU A 645 17.90 8.01 -4.82
N THR A 646 16.97 8.69 -4.15
CA THR A 646 16.57 8.34 -2.78
C THR A 646 15.57 7.19 -2.83
N LEU A 647 16.02 5.98 -2.49
CA LEU A 647 15.22 4.74 -2.59
C LEU A 647 14.82 4.15 -1.23
N LEU A 648 14.78 5.02 -0.22
CA LEU A 648 13.78 4.86 0.83
C LEU A 648 12.41 5.14 0.18
N ASN A 649 11.36 4.44 0.62
CA ASN A 649 10.02 4.89 0.28
C ASN A 649 9.93 6.38 0.64
N GLU A 650 9.72 7.23 -0.37
CA GLU A 650 9.41 8.62 -0.10
C GLU A 650 8.23 8.65 0.88
N PRO A 651 8.27 9.50 1.91
CA PRO A 651 7.17 9.62 2.85
C PRO A 651 5.92 10.04 2.08
N ARG A 652 5.10 9.05 1.72
CA ARG A 652 3.83 9.29 1.03
C ARG A 652 2.94 10.09 1.96
N GLU A 653 2.32 11.14 1.43
CA GLU A 653 1.36 11.93 2.19
C GLU A 653 0.14 11.06 2.55
N ARG A 654 -0.58 11.44 3.61
CA ARG A 654 -1.76 10.71 4.12
C ARG A 654 -2.81 10.40 3.05
N ARG A 655 -2.86 11.17 1.95
CA ARG A 655 -3.79 10.99 0.82
C ARG A 655 -3.36 9.91 -0.18
N ASP A 656 -2.06 9.64 -0.29
CA ASP A 656 -1.51 8.82 -1.37
C ASP A 656 -1.53 7.32 -1.08
N GLY A 657 -1.62 6.95 0.21
CA GLY A 657 -1.85 5.58 0.67
C GLY A 657 -0.66 4.65 0.42
N THR A 658 -0.29 3.88 1.42
CA THR A 658 0.85 2.93 1.38
C THR A 658 0.41 1.47 1.40
N GLY A 659 -0.89 1.21 1.46
CA GLY A 659 -1.45 -0.14 1.62
C GLY A 659 -1.27 -1.04 0.39
N GLU A 660 -1.29 -2.35 0.62
CA GLU A 660 -1.20 -3.41 -0.39
C GLU A 660 -2.18 -3.23 -1.56
N THR A 661 -3.34 -2.60 -1.32
CA THR A 661 -4.38 -2.35 -2.33
C THR A 661 -3.98 -1.36 -3.43
N ARG A 662 -2.94 -0.55 -3.24
CA ARG A 662 -2.47 0.42 -4.25
C ARG A 662 -1.15 -0.01 -4.91
N ARG A 663 -0.72 -1.25 -4.68
CA ARG A 663 0.56 -1.76 -5.16
C ARG A 663 0.47 -2.16 -6.63
N THR A 664 1.48 -1.78 -7.40
CA THR A 664 1.58 -2.06 -8.84
C THR A 664 2.93 -2.71 -9.12
N LEU A 665 2.98 -3.66 -10.05
CA LEU A 665 4.23 -4.22 -10.55
C LEU A 665 4.85 -3.27 -11.60
N SER A 666 6.19 -3.22 -11.66
CA SER A 666 6.89 -2.57 -12.78
C SER A 666 6.91 -3.49 -13.99
N TRP A 667 6.97 -2.91 -15.18
CA TRP A 667 7.05 -3.63 -16.46
C TRP A 667 8.26 -4.57 -16.52
N ILE A 668 9.33 -4.29 -15.75
CA ILE A 668 10.50 -5.17 -15.66
C ILE A 668 10.10 -6.57 -15.16
N TRP A 669 8.95 -6.76 -14.54
CA TRP A 669 8.45 -8.06 -14.06
C TRP A 669 7.41 -8.70 -14.98
N THR A 670 6.99 -8.02 -16.06
CA THR A 670 5.86 -8.43 -16.93
C THR A 670 6.21 -8.52 -18.43
N SER A 671 7.48 -8.39 -18.81
CA SER A 671 7.92 -8.20 -20.20
C SER A 671 8.73 -9.36 -20.79
N THR A 672 8.99 -10.44 -20.04
CA THR A 672 9.78 -11.59 -20.51
C THR A 672 9.53 -12.81 -19.63
N SER A 673 9.60 -14.01 -20.21
CA SER A 673 9.47 -15.29 -19.48
C SER A 673 10.44 -15.34 -18.30
N ASN A 674 9.92 -15.18 -17.09
CA ASN A 674 10.59 -15.54 -15.85
C ASN A 674 10.33 -17.03 -15.67
N THR A 675 10.96 -17.90 -16.45
CA THR A 675 10.95 -19.35 -16.18
C THR A 675 11.78 -19.59 -14.92
N PRO A 676 11.16 -20.01 -13.80
CA PRO A 676 11.91 -20.38 -12.62
C PRO A 676 12.58 -21.74 -12.88
N ASP A 677 13.85 -21.87 -12.49
CA ASP A 677 14.56 -23.13 -12.55
C ASP A 677 14.01 -24.06 -11.44
N PRO A 678 13.52 -25.29 -11.72
CA PRO A 678 12.78 -26.14 -10.78
C PRO A 678 13.54 -26.54 -9.49
N GLY A 679 14.81 -26.17 -9.35
CA GLY A 679 15.63 -26.40 -8.16
C GLY A 679 15.88 -25.16 -7.29
N ASP A 680 15.28 -24.01 -7.60
CA ASP A 680 15.66 -22.73 -7.01
C ASP A 680 14.68 -22.27 -5.91
N SER A 681 15.17 -21.93 -4.70
CA SER A 681 14.36 -21.26 -3.66
C SER A 681 13.75 -19.90 -4.04
N SER A 682 13.92 -19.45 -5.29
CA SER A 682 13.27 -18.26 -5.87
C SER A 682 11.77 -18.47 -6.08
N ASP A 683 11.32 -19.72 -6.19
CA ASP A 683 9.92 -20.11 -6.31
C ASP A 683 9.03 -19.58 -5.18
N ASP A 684 9.50 -19.60 -3.93
CA ASP A 684 8.63 -19.28 -2.79
C ASP A 684 8.21 -17.80 -2.74
N ILE A 685 9.09 -16.89 -3.16
CA ILE A 685 8.79 -15.45 -3.25
C ILE A 685 7.95 -15.16 -4.46
N LEU A 686 8.29 -15.75 -5.61
CA LEU A 686 7.53 -15.57 -6.85
C LEU A 686 6.10 -16.09 -6.69
N ARG A 687 5.93 -17.28 -6.13
CA ARG A 687 4.64 -17.86 -5.75
C ARG A 687 3.85 -16.93 -4.83
N ALA A 688 4.48 -16.44 -3.75
CA ALA A 688 3.79 -15.57 -2.81
C ALA A 688 3.37 -14.24 -3.43
N GLU A 689 4.21 -13.63 -4.28
CA GLU A 689 3.89 -12.37 -4.96
C GLU A 689 2.88 -12.55 -6.09
N TRP A 690 2.94 -13.67 -6.81
CA TRP A 690 1.92 -14.07 -7.78
C TRP A 690 0.57 -14.28 -7.09
N ALA A 691 0.53 -15.03 -5.99
CA ALA A 691 -0.68 -15.26 -5.20
C ALA A 691 -1.26 -13.95 -4.66
N LYS A 692 -0.42 -13.03 -4.15
CA LYS A 692 -0.86 -11.68 -3.74
C LYS A 692 -1.41 -10.88 -4.93
N SER A 693 -0.80 -10.99 -6.10
CA SER A 693 -1.27 -10.31 -7.32
C SER A 693 -2.63 -10.84 -7.76
N ARG A 694 -2.82 -12.17 -7.75
CA ARG A 694 -4.09 -12.85 -7.97
C ARG A 694 -5.16 -12.35 -7.01
N ALA A 695 -4.86 -12.37 -5.71
CA ALA A 695 -5.79 -11.91 -4.69
C ALA A 695 -6.20 -10.45 -4.91
N ARG A 696 -5.25 -9.54 -5.23
CA ARG A 696 -5.55 -8.12 -5.53
C ARG A 696 -6.42 -7.95 -6.77
N ALA A 697 -6.16 -8.72 -7.83
CA ALA A 697 -6.96 -8.69 -9.06
C ALA A 697 -8.41 -9.16 -8.79
N ALA A 698 -8.56 -10.25 -8.03
CA ALA A 698 -9.87 -10.76 -7.59
C ALA A 698 -10.59 -9.74 -6.69
N ARG A 699 -9.92 -9.20 -5.66
CA ARG A 699 -10.46 -8.14 -4.77
C ARG A 699 -10.93 -6.93 -5.57
N GLY A 700 -10.17 -6.51 -6.59
CA GLY A 700 -10.54 -5.38 -7.44
C GLY A 700 -11.80 -5.65 -8.27
N THR A 701 -11.99 -6.88 -8.73
CA THR A 701 -13.19 -7.27 -9.47
C THR A 701 -14.42 -7.29 -8.54
N GLU A 702 -14.28 -7.87 -7.36
CA GLU A 702 -15.34 -7.88 -6.35
C GLU A 702 -15.71 -6.47 -5.87
N GLU A 703 -14.73 -5.58 -5.63
CA GLU A 703 -15.00 -4.20 -5.20
C GLU A 703 -15.88 -3.46 -6.21
N VAL A 704 -15.65 -3.68 -7.51
CA VAL A 704 -16.48 -3.06 -8.56
C VAL A 704 -17.90 -3.64 -8.57
N LEU A 705 -18.08 -4.93 -8.27
CA LEU A 705 -19.40 -5.55 -8.21
C LEU A 705 -20.16 -5.19 -6.92
N LEU A 706 -19.44 -4.96 -5.82
CA LEU A 706 -20.03 -4.53 -4.56
C LEU A 706 -20.56 -3.08 -4.63
N LEU A 707 -19.87 -2.18 -5.34
CA LEU A 707 -20.18 -0.74 -5.40
C LEU A 707 -21.22 -0.39 -6.47
#